data_AF-A0A7W6JBY3-F1
#
_entry.id   AF-A0A7W6JBY3-F1
#
_cell.length_a   1.000
_cell.length_b   1.000
_cell.length_c   1.000
_cell.angle_alpha   90.00
_cell.angle_beta   90.00
_cell.angle_gamma   90.00
#
_symmetry.space_group_name_H-M   'P 1'
#
loop_
_entity.id
_entity.type
_entity.pdbx_description
1 polymer ?
#
loop_
_entity_poly.entity_id
_entity_poly.type
_entity_poly.pdbx_seq_one_letter_code
_entity_poly.pdbx_strand_id
1 'polypeptide(L)'
;MLLILGVVLGVLLILLAAAWLNRRMAARQVLIGWLEQQGVPADMEVERVELDRLVARIRIGDPARPDVTVERVEVDYVIGSPFSKRGLGVTPSRVRLVRPVVRASVRGGKLSLGSLDPLIEKFMSRPPQPDVRGPLVLVEGARVRLDTDYGPANILGDARIDNGELRQLNARMPATAFRSGDIEARDLAATLVIATTGDRMAIRGTANASSANLPALSGEALQLNLTGNFPYPDLKARRGDGWVRVVGALTAGQLTAGDRTAADAVADLTFTGQSAGWLEAFRIEGVTDADLRADRLEGPNVASALRLRLDGAQTSLMRDSRGLGWRLEGGAVLDAGAVEGVGLDASGLTLSTTRLVVGGRGSALEAQGPFSVTADRLRLNELRLDGARGALDLDLVSDNALRLEARGSLRATRGAWPLFGAPARDDAVELADMKRALSDFAVDIPAVSISATTSETRVVLDRPATLRPANGGVLTVSPSSGPIFAAVRGAPGGGALSVSATPGAGLPDAAISIPAWRLTPGGFTATIDGRAALDFDVARGVTLSTSGELASSNGRLTYVANGCMPLTVERLELDENDVTDISGDFCPSEAPMISVVDGAWRADGILSDVDADAPFLAMSFRDARGSLTATGGPRGLGLDARVARARVVDATTPERFNPVTAVGSARLSNENWTGAFDLSRGETDLGTMTVTHNGREKAGGLTIDAPSIIFSVGGLQPEDLSPVIAGFVGSPASGSVSFAGRVDWRDGAEGTSGGRLTIPGLNFNSPAGPITGLQGTVDFTSLAPLTAEPGQVLTAERLDSFAPLTDVDLTFGLDKSAVTIQGGDLDLAGGVIRVEPFAVPFDHNQPIAGVVVLENVQLGDVVAGSGLNDKVALDAVVSGRLPFTYDPQGGVRITGGSLQAIKPGRLSIQREALSGLQADGGGEGVPPNTVQDLAYQAMENLSFDILSAEVNSLDQGRLGILFRIRGRHDPPTHQELRIPISEFISREFLNRQLPLPSGTEIDLTLDTTINLNELIGDLMELNRARAGKPTPTPYVTP
;
A
#
# COMPACT_ATOMS: atom_id res chain seq x y z
N MET A 1 78.87 43.55 -101.69
CA MET A 1 78.38 42.70 -100.57
C MET A 1 78.85 43.20 -99.20
N LEU A 2 80.15 43.49 -99.00
CA LEU A 2 80.69 44.08 -97.75
C LEU A 2 80.10 45.44 -97.34
N LEU A 3 79.74 46.31 -98.28
CA LEU A 3 79.19 47.65 -97.99
C LEU A 3 77.72 47.60 -97.54
N ILE A 4 76.94 46.66 -98.08
CA ILE A 4 75.57 46.37 -97.62
C ILE A 4 75.63 45.71 -96.24
N LEU A 5 76.59 44.81 -96.00
CA LEU A 5 76.80 44.21 -94.68
C LEU A 5 77.22 45.26 -93.63
N GLY A 6 78.07 46.23 -93.99
CA GLY A 6 78.50 47.33 -93.11
C GLY A 6 77.40 48.36 -92.82
N VAL A 7 76.55 48.68 -93.80
CA VAL A 7 75.37 49.54 -93.59
C VAL A 7 74.29 48.81 -92.80
N VAL A 8 74.03 47.53 -93.08
CA VAL A 8 73.12 46.71 -92.28
C VAL A 8 73.65 46.55 -90.86
N LEU A 9 74.94 46.24 -90.66
CA LEU A 9 75.56 46.16 -89.32
C LEU A 9 75.56 47.52 -88.61
N GLY A 10 75.79 48.62 -89.32
CA GLY A 10 75.75 49.99 -88.79
C GLY A 10 74.33 50.41 -88.39
N VAL A 11 73.33 50.13 -89.23
CA VAL A 11 71.91 50.35 -88.92
C VAL A 11 71.47 49.44 -87.78
N LEU A 12 71.93 48.18 -87.73
CA LEU A 12 71.61 47.22 -86.67
C LEU A 12 72.30 47.59 -85.35
N LEU A 13 73.52 48.13 -85.39
CA LEU A 13 74.23 48.71 -84.24
C LEU A 13 73.57 50.01 -83.77
N ILE A 14 73.09 50.86 -84.67
CA ILE A 14 72.33 52.08 -84.33
C ILE A 14 70.96 51.71 -83.76
N LEU A 15 70.28 50.70 -84.29
CA LEU A 15 69.01 50.18 -83.76
C LEU A 15 69.22 49.47 -82.42
N LEU A 16 70.30 48.70 -82.25
CA LEU A 16 70.68 48.10 -80.97
C LEU A 16 71.06 49.18 -79.94
N ALA A 17 71.80 50.21 -80.34
CA ALA A 17 72.15 51.34 -79.48
C ALA A 17 70.92 52.18 -79.12
N ALA A 18 70.02 52.44 -80.06
CA ALA A 18 68.74 53.14 -79.82
C ALA A 18 67.80 52.31 -78.93
N ALA A 19 67.70 51.00 -79.16
CA ALA A 19 66.94 50.08 -78.32
C ALA A 19 67.55 49.96 -76.91
N TRP A 20 68.89 50.02 -76.79
CA TRP A 20 69.59 50.00 -75.51
C TRP A 20 69.52 51.34 -74.76
N LEU A 21 69.52 52.48 -75.47
CA LEU A 21 69.32 53.82 -74.90
C LEU A 21 67.86 54.04 -74.47
N ASN A 22 66.90 53.57 -75.27
CA ASN A 22 65.46 53.56 -74.94
C ASN A 22 65.00 52.28 -74.21
N ARG A 23 65.93 51.50 -73.64
CA ARG A 23 65.62 50.18 -73.03
C ARG A 23 64.54 50.22 -71.96
N ARG A 24 64.42 51.35 -71.24
CA ARG A 24 63.37 51.57 -70.24
C ARG A 24 61.98 51.67 -70.87
N MET A 25 61.84 52.38 -71.99
CA MET A 25 60.57 52.52 -72.71
C MET A 25 60.18 51.23 -73.45
N ALA A 26 61.17 50.51 -74.01
CA ALA A 26 60.93 49.22 -74.68
C ALA A 26 60.50 48.12 -73.70
N ALA A 27 61.19 47.98 -72.56
CA ALA A 27 60.82 47.01 -71.52
C ALA A 27 59.42 47.27 -70.94
N ARG A 28 59.07 48.56 -70.76
CA ARG A 28 57.72 48.99 -70.35
C ARG A 28 56.65 48.54 -71.35
N GLN A 29 56.82 48.83 -72.64
CA GLN A 29 55.84 48.50 -73.69
C GLN A 29 55.66 46.98 -73.90
N VAL A 30 56.74 46.18 -73.82
CA VAL A 30 56.66 44.72 -73.96
C VAL A 30 55.91 44.07 -72.80
N LEU A 31 56.16 44.50 -71.56
CA LEU A 31 55.53 43.90 -70.39
C LEU A 31 54.09 44.39 -70.18
N ILE A 32 53.83 45.69 -70.38
CA ILE A 32 52.46 46.24 -70.37
C ILE A 32 51.64 45.59 -71.48
N GLY A 33 52.18 45.50 -72.71
CA GLY A 33 51.51 44.84 -73.81
C GLY A 33 51.21 43.36 -73.55
N TRP A 34 52.07 42.64 -72.82
CA TRP A 34 51.78 41.26 -72.39
C TRP A 34 50.64 41.20 -71.36
N LEU A 35 50.63 42.09 -70.36
CA LEU A 35 49.57 42.17 -69.34
C LEU A 35 48.22 42.58 -69.93
N GLU A 36 48.20 43.57 -70.83
CA GLU A 36 47.01 44.00 -71.56
C GLU A 36 46.46 42.88 -72.46
N GLN A 37 47.33 42.11 -73.14
CA GLN A 37 46.93 40.91 -73.89
C GLN A 37 46.35 39.80 -72.99
N GLN A 38 46.70 39.77 -71.69
CA GLN A 38 46.07 38.88 -70.72
C GLN A 38 44.79 39.48 -70.10
N GLY A 39 44.34 40.66 -70.53
CA GLY A 39 43.14 41.31 -70.03
C GLY A 39 43.33 42.06 -68.70
N VAL A 40 44.57 42.38 -68.34
CA VAL A 40 44.93 43.00 -67.05
C VAL A 40 45.47 44.42 -67.30
N PRO A 41 44.70 45.49 -66.99
CA PRO A 41 45.20 46.86 -67.09
C PRO A 41 46.35 47.08 -66.10
N ALA A 42 47.50 47.56 -66.56
CA ALA A 42 48.65 47.80 -65.71
C ALA A 42 49.48 49.00 -66.17
N ASP A 43 49.99 49.76 -65.21
CA ASP A 43 51.01 50.78 -65.43
C ASP A 43 52.31 50.38 -64.73
N MET A 44 53.43 50.68 -65.37
CA MET A 44 54.76 50.29 -64.92
C MET A 44 55.73 51.46 -65.04
N GLU A 45 56.44 51.73 -63.95
CA GLU A 45 57.55 52.67 -63.90
C GLU A 45 58.87 51.90 -63.77
N VAL A 46 59.68 51.92 -64.81
CA VAL A 46 60.93 51.15 -64.88
C VAL A 46 62.08 51.94 -64.26
N GLU A 47 62.59 51.48 -63.11
CA GLU A 47 63.72 52.12 -62.41
C GLU A 47 65.05 51.77 -63.08
N ARG A 48 65.24 50.47 -63.39
CA ARG A 48 66.50 49.94 -63.94
C ARG A 48 66.25 48.71 -64.82
N VAL A 49 66.97 48.64 -65.94
CA VAL A 49 67.00 47.48 -66.85
C VAL A 49 68.46 47.13 -67.13
N GLU A 50 68.84 45.91 -66.78
CA GLU A 50 70.14 45.25 -67.01
C GLU A 50 69.98 44.10 -68.03
N LEU A 51 71.04 43.36 -68.36
CA LEU A 51 70.95 42.27 -69.36
C LEU A 51 70.19 41.04 -68.83
N ASP A 52 70.14 40.87 -67.52
CA ASP A 52 69.61 39.71 -66.81
C ASP A 52 68.59 40.09 -65.72
N ARG A 53 68.33 41.39 -65.51
CA ARG A 53 67.49 41.90 -64.43
C ARG A 53 66.67 43.14 -64.81
N LEU A 54 65.41 43.16 -64.39
CA LEU A 54 64.48 44.29 -64.44
C LEU A 54 64.10 44.71 -63.02
N VAL A 55 64.19 46.01 -62.72
CA VAL A 55 63.65 46.61 -61.48
C VAL A 55 62.61 47.66 -61.85
N ALA A 56 61.39 47.48 -61.37
CA ALA A 56 60.27 48.36 -61.70
C ALA A 56 59.27 48.50 -60.55
N ARG A 57 58.46 49.55 -60.58
CA ARG A 57 57.24 49.68 -59.78
C ARG A 57 56.06 49.34 -60.65
N ILE A 58 55.10 48.58 -60.11
CA ILE A 58 53.94 48.10 -60.88
C ILE A 58 52.66 48.53 -60.17
N ARG A 59 51.72 49.07 -60.94
CA ARG A 59 50.34 49.32 -60.53
C ARG A 59 49.42 48.55 -61.48
N ILE A 60 48.50 47.76 -60.95
CA ILE A 60 47.57 46.92 -61.70
C ILE A 60 46.15 47.35 -61.35
N GLY A 61 45.28 47.50 -62.35
CA GLY A 61 43.90 47.98 -62.22
C GLY A 61 43.73 49.46 -62.58
N ASP A 62 42.66 50.07 -62.06
CA ASP A 62 42.34 51.50 -62.28
C ASP A 62 43.47 52.41 -61.75
N PRO A 63 44.07 53.30 -62.57
CA PRO A 63 45.14 54.21 -62.12
C PRO A 63 44.77 55.09 -60.93
N ALA A 64 43.49 55.43 -60.76
CA ALA A 64 43.01 56.23 -59.62
C ALA A 64 42.78 55.38 -58.35
N ARG A 65 42.51 54.08 -58.51
CA ARG A 65 42.30 53.10 -57.43
C ARG A 65 42.90 51.76 -57.81
N PRO A 66 44.24 51.62 -57.75
CA PRO A 66 44.90 50.40 -58.20
C PRO A 66 44.51 49.22 -57.31
N ASP A 67 44.23 48.08 -57.94
CA ASP A 67 43.93 46.81 -57.29
C ASP A 67 45.20 46.19 -56.70
N VAL A 68 46.33 46.32 -57.41
CA VAL A 68 47.63 45.90 -56.90
C VAL A 68 48.66 46.99 -57.10
N THR A 69 49.42 47.32 -56.06
CA THR A 69 50.59 48.18 -56.15
C THR A 69 51.79 47.47 -55.56
N VAL A 70 52.86 47.33 -56.33
CA VAL A 70 54.12 46.77 -55.83
C VAL A 70 55.17 47.86 -55.87
N GLU A 71 55.69 48.19 -54.68
CA GLU A 71 56.65 49.28 -54.52
C GLU A 71 57.95 49.01 -55.28
N ARG A 72 58.39 47.75 -55.29
CA ARG A 72 59.56 47.33 -56.04
C ARG A 72 59.43 45.87 -56.47
N VAL A 73 59.49 45.65 -57.77
CA VAL A 73 59.50 44.34 -58.44
C VAL A 73 60.87 44.14 -59.04
N GLU A 74 61.56 43.07 -58.65
CA GLU A 74 62.81 42.63 -59.27
C GLU A 74 62.56 41.33 -60.03
N VAL A 75 62.73 41.36 -61.35
CA VAL A 75 62.62 40.17 -62.21
C VAL A 75 64.00 39.87 -62.75
N ASP A 76 64.61 38.78 -62.28
CA ASP A 76 65.76 38.19 -62.97
C ASP A 76 65.23 37.30 -64.11
N TYR A 77 65.84 37.40 -65.29
CA TYR A 77 65.45 36.65 -66.47
C TYR A 77 66.65 36.16 -67.26
N VAL A 78 66.43 35.08 -68.00
CA VAL A 78 67.43 34.51 -68.93
C VAL A 78 66.93 34.72 -70.35
N ILE A 79 67.81 35.26 -71.20
CA ILE A 79 67.55 35.42 -72.63
C ILE A 79 67.98 34.12 -73.33
N GLY A 80 67.02 33.44 -73.95
CA GLY A 80 67.28 32.22 -74.72
C GLY A 80 68.15 32.50 -75.96
N SER A 81 69.09 31.59 -76.24
CA SER A 81 69.89 31.65 -77.46
C SER A 81 69.00 31.52 -78.71
N PRO A 82 69.28 32.26 -79.80
CA PRO A 82 68.55 32.14 -81.07
C PRO A 82 68.58 30.72 -81.67
N PHE A 83 69.54 29.89 -81.25
CA PHE A 83 69.68 28.49 -81.68
C PHE A 83 68.96 27.48 -80.76
N SER A 84 68.31 27.96 -79.69
CA SER A 84 67.51 27.09 -78.83
C SER A 84 66.22 26.67 -79.54
N LYS A 85 65.68 25.48 -79.22
CA LYS A 85 64.40 24.96 -79.77
C LYS A 85 63.19 25.91 -79.57
N ARG A 86 63.34 26.97 -78.78
CA ARG A 86 62.29 27.93 -78.39
C ARG A 86 62.48 29.32 -79.02
N GLY A 87 63.51 29.52 -79.83
CA GLY A 87 63.84 30.83 -80.42
C GLY A 87 64.39 31.83 -79.38
N LEU A 88 64.44 33.11 -79.77
CA LEU A 88 64.89 34.21 -78.92
C LEU A 88 63.74 34.64 -78.00
N GLY A 89 63.83 34.37 -76.69
CA GLY A 89 62.75 34.63 -75.73
C GLY A 89 63.28 34.89 -74.32
N VAL A 90 62.53 35.68 -73.53
CA VAL A 90 62.88 36.06 -72.16
C VAL A 90 62.10 35.18 -71.18
N THR A 91 62.79 34.38 -70.38
CA THR A 91 62.14 33.54 -69.34
C THR A 91 62.51 34.07 -67.95
N PRO A 92 61.55 34.41 -67.08
CA PRO A 92 61.84 34.82 -65.72
C PRO A 92 62.41 33.63 -64.92
N SER A 93 63.49 33.87 -64.19
CA SER A 93 64.11 32.87 -63.28
C SER A 93 63.79 33.18 -61.81
N ARG A 94 63.75 34.46 -61.42
CA ARG A 94 63.39 34.91 -60.07
C ARG A 94 62.54 36.18 -60.14
N VAL A 95 61.45 36.22 -59.38
CA VAL A 95 60.57 37.40 -59.23
C VAL A 95 60.51 37.76 -57.75
N ARG A 96 61.04 38.91 -57.35
CA ARG A 96 60.94 39.43 -55.97
C ARG A 96 59.98 40.61 -55.93
N LEU A 97 58.91 40.48 -55.14
CA LEU A 97 57.90 41.49 -54.90
C LEU A 97 58.11 42.06 -53.49
N VAL A 98 58.56 43.31 -53.39
CA VAL A 98 58.79 43.99 -52.11
C VAL A 98 57.62 44.93 -51.81
N ARG A 99 57.03 44.75 -50.62
CA ARG A 99 55.86 45.49 -50.10
C ARG A 99 54.68 45.56 -51.07
N PRO A 100 54.22 44.44 -51.67
CA PRO A 100 53.04 44.47 -52.52
C PRO A 100 51.78 44.76 -51.68
N VAL A 101 50.97 45.71 -52.13
CA VAL A 101 49.64 45.97 -51.59
C VAL A 101 48.61 45.45 -52.58
N VAL A 102 47.78 44.51 -52.14
CA VAL A 102 46.72 43.88 -52.95
C VAL A 102 45.38 44.23 -52.35
N ARG A 103 44.45 44.72 -53.15
CA ARG A 103 43.05 44.90 -52.78
C ARG A 103 42.28 43.67 -53.24
N ALA A 104 41.67 43.01 -52.27
CA ALA A 104 40.81 41.86 -52.46
C ALA A 104 39.43 42.22 -51.93
N SER A 105 38.38 41.62 -52.47
CA SER A 105 37.03 41.72 -51.92
C SER A 105 36.45 40.33 -51.73
N VAL A 106 35.71 40.14 -50.65
CA VAL A 106 34.93 38.92 -50.41
C VAL A 106 33.49 39.33 -50.23
N ARG A 107 32.63 38.95 -51.17
CA ARG A 107 31.18 39.23 -51.13
C ARG A 107 30.41 37.96 -51.47
N GLY A 108 29.41 37.62 -50.67
CA GLY A 108 28.60 36.42 -50.90
C GLY A 108 29.41 35.12 -50.98
N GLY A 109 30.49 35.02 -50.21
CA GLY A 109 31.38 33.85 -50.18
C GLY A 109 32.33 33.70 -51.38
N LYS A 110 32.39 34.67 -52.30
CA LYS A 110 33.34 34.67 -53.44
C LYS A 110 34.47 35.66 -53.20
N LEU A 111 35.71 35.17 -53.26
CA LEU A 111 36.93 35.98 -53.26
C LEU A 111 37.17 36.52 -54.67
N SER A 112 37.38 37.83 -54.79
CA SER A 112 37.81 38.50 -56.01
C SER A 112 39.04 39.35 -55.72
N LEU A 113 40.05 39.25 -56.58
CA LEU A 113 41.27 40.05 -56.58
C LEU A 113 41.20 41.17 -57.63
N GLY A 114 39.99 41.51 -58.08
CA GLY A 114 39.72 42.58 -59.04
C GLY A 114 40.31 42.26 -60.41
N SER A 115 41.13 43.17 -60.93
CA SER A 115 41.78 43.02 -62.25
C SER A 115 42.73 41.82 -62.38
N LEU A 116 43.08 41.12 -61.28
CA LEU A 116 43.89 39.90 -61.33
C LEU A 116 43.09 38.61 -61.57
N ASP A 117 41.77 38.61 -61.42
CA ASP A 117 40.95 37.39 -61.52
C ASP A 117 41.12 36.65 -62.86
N PRO A 118 41.10 37.30 -64.04
CA PRO A 118 41.28 36.62 -65.33
C PRO A 118 42.65 35.94 -65.46
N LEU A 119 43.68 36.53 -64.85
CA LEU A 119 45.04 35.98 -64.87
C LEU A 119 45.11 34.72 -64.00
N ILE A 120 44.53 34.77 -62.82
CA ILE A 120 44.51 33.64 -61.88
C ILE A 120 43.71 32.47 -62.46
N GLU A 121 42.51 32.71 -62.98
CA GLU A 121 41.69 31.68 -63.62
C GLU A 121 42.45 30.98 -64.77
N LYS A 122 43.14 31.75 -65.61
CA LYS A 122 43.92 31.24 -66.74
C LYS A 122 45.17 30.48 -66.31
N PHE A 123 45.82 30.88 -65.21
CA PHE A 123 46.93 30.12 -64.64
C PHE A 123 46.46 28.81 -64.00
N MET A 124 45.28 28.80 -63.37
CA MET A 124 44.67 27.58 -62.83
C MET A 124 44.12 26.64 -63.91
N SER A 125 43.76 27.14 -65.09
CA SER A 125 43.16 26.35 -66.17
C SER A 125 44.15 25.79 -67.20
N ARG A 126 45.45 26.13 -67.13
CA ARG A 126 46.47 25.69 -68.09
C ARG A 126 47.14 24.38 -67.66
N PRO A 127 47.22 23.35 -68.52
CA PRO A 127 48.01 22.16 -68.22
C PRO A 127 49.52 22.51 -68.16
N PRO A 128 50.29 21.94 -67.22
CA PRO A 128 51.71 22.25 -67.08
C PRO A 128 52.52 21.75 -68.27
N GLN A 129 53.50 22.55 -68.69
CA GLN A 129 54.50 22.12 -69.66
C GLN A 129 55.65 21.39 -68.91
N PRO A 130 55.90 20.10 -69.16
CA PRO A 130 56.85 19.29 -68.38
C PRO A 130 58.32 19.76 -68.48
N ASP A 131 58.68 20.52 -69.51
CA ASP A 131 60.05 20.95 -69.77
C ASP A 131 60.36 22.40 -69.34
N VAL A 132 59.48 23.03 -68.55
CA VAL A 132 59.62 24.43 -68.12
C VAL A 132 59.55 24.53 -66.60
N ARG A 133 60.70 24.78 -65.98
CA ARG A 133 60.76 25.12 -64.55
C ARG A 133 60.18 26.52 -64.33
N GLY A 134 59.21 26.65 -63.44
CA GLY A 134 58.64 27.95 -63.06
C GLY A 134 59.64 28.81 -62.29
N PRO A 135 59.47 30.16 -62.30
CA PRO A 135 60.36 31.07 -61.58
C PRO A 135 60.25 30.90 -60.06
N LEU A 136 61.32 31.26 -59.34
CA LEU A 136 61.27 31.48 -57.90
C LEU A 136 60.59 32.82 -57.61
N VAL A 137 59.41 32.82 -57.02
CA VAL A 137 58.68 34.03 -56.60
C VAL A 137 58.86 34.26 -55.10
N LEU A 138 59.42 35.40 -54.73
CA LEU A 138 59.59 35.86 -53.35
C LEU A 138 58.68 37.06 -53.12
N VAL A 139 57.83 36.98 -52.12
CA VAL A 139 56.91 38.04 -51.72
C VAL A 139 57.28 38.46 -50.30
N GLU A 140 57.68 39.71 -50.13
CA GLU A 140 58.17 40.25 -48.86
C GLU A 140 57.34 41.46 -48.43
N GLY A 141 56.80 41.44 -47.22
CA GLY A 141 56.02 42.54 -46.64
C GLY A 141 54.70 42.79 -47.35
N ALA A 142 54.03 41.76 -47.87
CA ALA A 142 52.74 41.90 -48.53
C ALA A 142 51.68 42.44 -47.58
N ARG A 143 50.81 43.32 -48.10
CA ARG A 143 49.60 43.79 -47.43
C ARG A 143 48.40 43.53 -48.32
N VAL A 144 47.57 42.57 -47.94
CA VAL A 144 46.29 42.33 -48.60
C VAL A 144 45.22 43.08 -47.82
N ARG A 145 44.61 44.10 -48.43
CA ARG A 145 43.41 44.74 -47.92
C ARG A 145 42.21 43.98 -48.46
N LEU A 146 41.53 43.26 -47.59
CA LEU A 146 40.34 42.47 -47.88
C LEU A 146 39.11 43.30 -47.51
N ASP A 147 38.38 43.81 -48.50
CA ASP A 147 37.10 44.47 -48.25
C ASP A 147 36.03 43.42 -47.93
N THR A 148 35.50 43.49 -46.70
CA THR A 148 34.43 42.62 -46.17
C THR A 148 33.14 43.42 -45.96
N ASP A 149 32.03 42.76 -45.63
CA ASP A 149 30.75 43.43 -45.40
C ASP A 149 30.76 44.37 -44.18
N TYR A 150 31.70 44.19 -43.21
CA TYR A 150 31.89 45.07 -42.04
C TYR A 150 33.05 46.08 -42.19
N GLY A 151 33.73 46.12 -43.34
CA GLY A 151 34.87 47.02 -43.59
C GLY A 151 36.16 46.28 -43.97
N PRO A 152 37.27 47.02 -44.18
CA PRO A 152 38.52 46.43 -44.66
C PRO A 152 39.29 45.67 -43.58
N ALA A 153 39.56 44.40 -43.81
CA ALA A 153 40.51 43.59 -43.04
C ALA A 153 41.90 43.66 -43.68
N ASN A 154 42.95 43.85 -42.88
CA ASN A 154 44.33 43.88 -43.39
C ASN A 154 45.03 42.55 -43.06
N ILE A 155 45.51 41.86 -44.09
CA ILE A 155 46.33 40.65 -43.95
C ILE A 155 47.75 41.02 -44.35
N LEU A 156 48.71 40.75 -43.48
CA LEU A 156 50.13 40.99 -43.72
C LEU A 156 50.81 39.64 -43.95
N GLY A 157 51.74 39.53 -44.89
CA GLY A 157 52.46 38.28 -45.02
C GLY A 157 53.62 38.25 -45.98
N ASP A 158 54.37 37.16 -45.88
CA ASP A 158 55.49 36.82 -46.72
C ASP A 158 55.23 35.46 -47.37
N ALA A 159 55.59 35.31 -48.64
CA ALA A 159 55.40 34.05 -49.35
C ALA A 159 56.61 33.71 -50.22
N ARG A 160 56.91 32.42 -50.34
CA ARG A 160 57.92 31.86 -51.23
C ARG A 160 57.28 30.78 -52.08
N ILE A 161 57.27 30.99 -53.39
CA ILE A 161 56.77 30.03 -54.37
C ILE A 161 57.95 29.63 -55.24
N ASP A 162 58.25 28.34 -55.35
CA ASP A 162 59.33 27.81 -56.18
C ASP A 162 58.73 26.79 -57.15
N ASN A 163 59.02 26.93 -58.44
CA ASN A 163 58.49 26.05 -59.48
C ASN A 163 56.94 25.94 -59.49
N GLY A 164 56.24 27.02 -59.14
CA GLY A 164 54.78 27.04 -59.04
C GLY A 164 54.21 26.36 -57.79
N GLU A 165 55.06 25.86 -56.89
CA GLU A 165 54.66 25.28 -55.61
C GLU A 165 54.88 26.27 -54.46
N LEU A 166 53.88 26.40 -53.56
CA LEU A 166 54.03 27.21 -52.36
C LEU A 166 54.98 26.51 -51.38
N ARG A 167 56.19 27.05 -51.21
CA ARG A 167 57.20 26.52 -50.29
C ARG A 167 57.06 27.06 -48.87
N GLN A 168 56.70 28.33 -48.74
CA GLN A 168 56.49 28.96 -47.45
C GLN A 168 55.44 30.07 -47.55
N LEU A 169 54.58 30.19 -46.55
CA LEU A 169 53.69 31.33 -46.34
C LEU A 169 53.70 31.67 -44.85
N ASN A 170 53.96 32.94 -44.51
CA ASN A 170 53.73 33.47 -43.18
C ASN A 170 52.70 34.60 -43.33
N ALA A 171 51.46 34.36 -42.92
CA ALA A 171 50.39 35.36 -42.98
C ALA A 171 49.89 35.67 -41.56
N ARG A 172 49.59 36.94 -41.31
CA ARG A 172 49.00 37.43 -40.07
C ARG A 172 47.91 38.44 -40.37
N MET A 173 46.79 38.31 -39.68
CA MET A 173 45.67 39.24 -39.71
C MET A 173 45.55 39.85 -38.31
N PRO A 174 45.87 41.14 -38.12
CA PRO A 174 45.59 41.85 -36.87
C PRO A 174 44.09 41.86 -36.56
N ALA A 175 43.74 42.07 -35.29
CA ALA A 175 42.35 42.10 -34.84
C ALA A 175 41.48 43.04 -35.69
N THR A 176 40.41 42.50 -36.27
CA THR A 176 39.46 43.23 -37.12
C THR A 176 38.06 42.63 -37.00
N ALA A 177 37.04 43.45 -37.25
CA ALA A 177 35.70 42.92 -37.52
C ALA A 177 35.72 42.24 -38.90
N PHE A 178 35.10 41.06 -38.99
CA PHE A 178 35.04 40.25 -40.20
C PHE A 178 33.61 39.78 -40.43
N ARG A 179 33.08 39.98 -41.65
CA ARG A 179 31.83 39.35 -42.09
C ARG A 179 31.93 38.91 -43.53
N SER A 180 31.49 37.68 -43.77
CA SER A 180 31.42 37.08 -45.10
C SER A 180 30.24 36.12 -45.15
N GLY A 181 29.13 36.55 -45.74
CA GLY A 181 27.88 35.76 -45.75
C GLY A 181 27.30 35.64 -44.34
N ASP A 182 27.00 34.41 -43.92
CA ASP A 182 26.44 34.08 -42.60
C ASP A 182 27.51 33.94 -41.49
N ILE A 183 28.78 34.22 -41.81
CA ILE A 183 29.89 34.19 -40.86
C ILE A 183 30.18 35.62 -40.40
N GLU A 184 30.11 35.86 -39.10
CA GLU A 184 30.48 37.13 -38.46
C GLU A 184 31.46 36.88 -37.32
N ALA A 185 32.49 37.72 -37.20
CA ALA A 185 33.43 37.66 -36.07
C ALA A 185 33.88 39.07 -35.67
N ARG A 186 34.07 39.28 -34.36
CA ARG A 186 34.59 40.52 -33.76
C ARG A 186 35.99 40.29 -33.21
N ASP A 187 36.82 41.32 -33.35
CA ASP A 187 38.24 41.31 -32.96
C ASP A 187 39.01 40.09 -33.46
N LEU A 188 38.66 39.59 -34.66
CA LEU A 188 39.27 38.39 -35.24
C LEU A 188 40.73 38.68 -35.59
N ALA A 189 41.64 38.04 -34.87
CA ALA A 189 43.06 38.02 -35.15
C ALA A 189 43.48 36.60 -35.54
N ALA A 190 44.26 36.45 -36.60
CA ALA A 190 44.69 35.13 -37.05
C ALA A 190 46.15 35.11 -37.50
N THR A 191 46.83 33.99 -37.31
CA THR A 191 48.13 33.72 -37.93
C THR A 191 48.06 32.42 -38.71
N LEU A 192 48.76 32.34 -39.83
CA LEU A 192 48.83 31.17 -40.68
C LEU A 192 50.27 31.03 -41.19
N VAL A 193 50.90 29.93 -40.82
CA VAL A 193 52.22 29.52 -41.29
C VAL A 193 52.06 28.25 -42.09
N ILE A 194 52.48 28.28 -43.35
CA ILE A 194 52.56 27.11 -44.22
C ILE A 194 54.02 26.88 -44.57
N ALA A 195 54.49 25.65 -44.43
CA ALA A 195 55.82 25.23 -44.84
C ALA A 195 55.73 23.91 -45.60
N THR A 196 56.24 23.90 -46.83
CA THR A 196 56.19 22.74 -47.72
C THR A 196 57.58 22.14 -47.92
N THR A 197 57.73 20.86 -47.58
CA THR A 197 58.97 20.09 -47.71
C THR A 197 58.67 18.82 -48.50
N GLY A 198 59.29 18.68 -49.68
CA GLY A 198 58.93 17.62 -50.62
C GLY A 198 57.48 17.74 -51.06
N ASP A 199 56.72 16.67 -50.91
CA ASP A 199 55.29 16.50 -51.18
C ASP A 199 54.39 16.76 -49.96
N ARG A 200 54.96 17.29 -48.86
CA ARG A 200 54.27 17.46 -47.58
C ARG A 200 54.12 18.94 -47.24
N MET A 201 52.91 19.32 -46.86
CA MET A 201 52.56 20.67 -46.45
C MET A 201 52.22 20.69 -44.95
N ALA A 202 53.06 21.35 -44.15
CA ALA A 202 52.79 21.61 -42.75
C ALA A 202 52.09 22.96 -42.61
N ILE A 203 50.92 22.96 -41.97
CA ILE A 203 50.10 24.14 -41.67
C ILE A 203 50.10 24.34 -40.16
N ARG A 204 50.35 25.57 -39.70
CA ARG A 204 50.12 26.02 -38.33
C ARG A 204 49.28 27.28 -38.37
N GLY A 205 48.10 27.24 -37.80
CA GLY A 205 47.17 28.36 -37.73
C GLY A 205 46.78 28.66 -36.29
N THR A 206 46.64 29.94 -35.97
CA THR A 206 45.95 30.38 -34.75
C THR A 206 44.86 31.38 -35.14
N ALA A 207 43.74 31.36 -34.45
CA ALA A 207 42.66 32.33 -34.64
C ALA A 207 42.03 32.67 -33.28
N ASN A 208 41.92 33.95 -32.95
CA ASN A 208 41.31 34.45 -31.73
C ASN A 208 40.20 35.43 -32.10
N ALA A 209 39.05 35.36 -31.44
CA ALA A 209 37.94 36.28 -31.65
C ALA A 209 37.22 36.56 -30.31
N SER A 210 36.79 37.81 -30.09
CA SER A 210 35.98 38.15 -28.92
C SER A 210 34.59 37.53 -29.00
N SER A 211 34.01 37.47 -30.20
CA SER A 211 32.79 36.75 -30.52
C SER A 211 32.80 36.26 -31.96
N ALA A 212 32.21 35.11 -32.25
CA ALA A 212 31.94 34.67 -33.62
C ALA A 212 30.58 34.01 -33.74
N ASN A 213 29.89 34.28 -34.85
CA ASN A 213 28.64 33.67 -35.27
C ASN A 213 28.87 32.94 -36.60
N LEU A 214 28.55 31.67 -36.63
CA LEU A 214 28.61 30.75 -37.76
C LEU A 214 27.20 30.12 -37.94
N PRO A 215 26.86 29.58 -39.13
CA PRO A 215 25.52 29.05 -39.41
C PRO A 215 24.92 28.06 -38.39
N ALA A 216 25.76 27.30 -37.68
CA ALA A 216 25.32 26.30 -36.70
C ALA A 216 25.94 26.48 -35.31
N LEU A 217 26.73 27.54 -35.11
CA LEU A 217 27.57 27.71 -33.93
C LEU A 217 27.81 29.19 -33.67
N SER A 218 27.63 29.64 -32.44
CA SER A 218 28.09 30.96 -32.00
C SER A 218 28.95 30.80 -30.75
N GLY A 219 29.80 31.78 -30.45
CA GLY A 219 30.62 31.71 -29.25
C GLY A 219 31.33 33.01 -28.92
N GLU A 220 31.80 33.07 -27.68
CA GLU A 220 32.51 34.20 -27.08
C GLU A 220 33.89 33.76 -26.55
N ALA A 221 34.84 34.69 -26.54
CA ALA A 221 36.22 34.47 -26.12
C ALA A 221 36.85 33.23 -26.77
N LEU A 222 36.78 33.16 -28.10
CA LEU A 222 37.23 32.02 -28.90
C LEU A 222 38.72 32.09 -29.16
N GLN A 223 39.43 30.99 -28.91
CA GLN A 223 40.81 30.78 -29.31
C GLN A 223 40.96 29.39 -29.93
N LEU A 224 41.39 29.35 -31.19
CA LEU A 224 41.62 28.15 -31.98
C LEU A 224 43.09 28.05 -32.34
N ASN A 225 43.70 26.91 -32.04
CA ASN A 225 45.02 26.51 -32.50
C ASN A 225 44.87 25.28 -33.39
N LEU A 226 45.46 25.32 -34.59
CA LEU A 226 45.39 24.24 -35.56
C LEU A 226 46.78 23.94 -36.09
N THR A 227 47.22 22.69 -36.00
CA THR A 227 48.43 22.20 -36.65
C THR A 227 48.08 21.02 -37.53
N GLY A 228 48.46 21.05 -38.80
CA GLY A 228 48.16 19.96 -39.72
C GLY A 228 49.31 19.63 -40.64
N ASN A 229 49.43 18.36 -41.00
CA ASN A 229 50.31 17.88 -42.07
C ASN A 229 49.43 17.26 -43.14
N PHE A 230 49.49 17.82 -44.34
CA PHE A 230 48.67 17.43 -45.48
C PHE A 230 49.57 17.02 -46.67
N PRO A 231 49.09 16.17 -47.58
CA PRO A 231 49.72 16.05 -48.89
C PRO A 231 49.63 17.39 -49.63
N TYR A 232 50.70 17.77 -50.33
CA TYR A 232 50.64 18.91 -51.24
C TYR A 232 49.69 18.57 -52.40
N PRO A 233 48.68 19.41 -52.70
CA PRO A 233 47.67 19.07 -53.69
C PRO A 233 48.28 18.97 -55.09
N ASP A 234 47.99 17.86 -55.79
CA ASP A 234 48.31 17.73 -57.21
C ASP A 234 47.28 18.52 -58.02
N LEU A 235 47.62 19.78 -58.28
CA LEU A 235 46.83 20.69 -59.10
C LEU A 235 46.63 20.17 -60.54
N LYS A 236 47.51 19.28 -61.03
CA LYS A 236 47.45 18.70 -62.39
C LYS A 236 46.37 17.62 -62.45
N ALA A 237 46.43 16.67 -61.52
CA ALA A 237 45.52 15.55 -61.45
C ALA A 237 44.20 15.88 -60.74
N ARG A 238 44.10 17.07 -60.13
CA ARG A 238 43.03 17.45 -59.19
C ARG A 238 42.86 16.38 -58.13
N ARG A 239 43.95 16.09 -57.41
CA ARG A 239 43.98 15.10 -56.33
C ARG A 239 44.65 15.67 -55.10
N GLY A 240 44.05 15.41 -53.94
CA GLY A 240 44.61 15.67 -52.62
C GLY A 240 44.93 14.37 -51.90
N ASP A 241 45.41 13.35 -52.63
CA ASP A 241 45.57 12.02 -52.10
C ASP A 241 46.80 11.94 -51.18
N GLY A 242 46.67 11.35 -49.99
CA GLY A 242 47.81 11.09 -49.10
C GLY A 242 47.47 11.11 -47.62
N TRP A 243 48.50 10.94 -46.79
CA TRP A 243 48.34 10.90 -45.34
C TRP A 243 48.07 12.29 -44.76
N VAL A 244 47.09 12.39 -43.87
CA VAL A 244 46.69 13.62 -43.20
C VAL A 244 46.82 13.43 -41.70
N ARG A 245 47.40 14.40 -41.00
CA ARG A 245 47.32 14.50 -39.55
C ARG A 245 46.94 15.90 -39.15
N VAL A 246 45.94 16.05 -38.31
CA VAL A 246 45.44 17.34 -37.81
C VAL A 246 45.40 17.27 -36.29
N VAL A 247 45.92 18.29 -35.63
CA VAL A 247 45.83 18.53 -34.20
C VAL A 247 45.17 19.88 -34.02
N GLY A 248 43.99 19.90 -33.40
CA GLY A 248 43.22 21.10 -33.10
C GLY A 248 43.05 21.25 -31.60
N ALA A 249 43.14 22.49 -31.11
CA ALA A 249 42.75 22.87 -29.75
C ALA A 249 41.88 24.11 -29.83
N LEU A 250 40.69 24.06 -29.26
CA LEU A 250 39.74 25.18 -29.18
C LEU A 250 39.44 25.47 -27.71
N THR A 251 39.49 26.73 -27.32
CA THR A 251 38.96 27.23 -26.06
C THR A 251 37.91 28.30 -26.35
N ALA A 252 36.82 28.29 -25.59
CA ALA A 252 35.73 29.25 -25.69
C ALA A 252 35.20 29.56 -24.28
N GLY A 253 35.02 30.83 -23.95
CA GLY A 253 34.33 31.21 -22.70
C GLY A 253 32.85 30.84 -22.75
N GLN A 254 32.25 30.95 -23.93
CA GLN A 254 30.89 30.49 -24.20
C GLN A 254 30.79 29.93 -25.61
N LEU A 255 30.05 28.84 -25.78
CA LEU A 255 29.80 28.22 -27.07
C LEU A 255 28.34 27.77 -27.18
N THR A 256 27.60 28.36 -28.11
CA THR A 256 26.18 28.08 -28.33
C THR A 256 25.98 27.33 -29.64
N ALA A 257 25.32 26.17 -29.57
CA ALA A 257 24.94 25.35 -30.72
C ALA A 257 23.48 24.93 -30.58
N GLY A 258 22.61 25.41 -31.47
CA GLY A 258 21.16 25.19 -31.37
C GLY A 258 20.56 25.87 -30.13
N ASP A 259 19.85 25.09 -29.31
CA ASP A 259 19.24 25.53 -28.04
C ASP A 259 20.14 25.32 -26.82
N ARG A 260 21.43 24.99 -27.03
CA ARG A 260 22.38 24.66 -25.97
C ARG A 260 23.54 25.61 -25.93
N THR A 261 23.96 25.95 -24.72
CA THR A 261 25.08 26.87 -24.46
C THR A 261 26.04 26.24 -23.48
N ALA A 262 27.29 26.02 -23.91
CA ALA A 262 28.38 25.54 -23.07
C ALA A 262 29.19 26.72 -22.54
N ALA A 263 29.51 26.74 -21.25
CA ALA A 263 30.43 27.68 -20.63
C ALA A 263 31.81 27.01 -20.43
N ASP A 264 32.86 27.79 -20.63
CA ASP A 264 34.26 27.38 -20.49
C ASP A 264 34.55 26.07 -21.26
N ALA A 265 34.21 26.08 -22.54
CA ALA A 265 34.36 24.93 -23.42
C ALA A 265 35.81 24.79 -23.89
N VAL A 266 36.38 23.59 -23.75
CA VAL A 266 37.71 23.22 -24.23
C VAL A 266 37.59 21.99 -25.10
N ALA A 267 38.18 21.99 -26.28
CA ALA A 267 38.15 20.86 -27.20
C ALA A 267 39.54 20.59 -27.77
N ASP A 268 40.12 19.46 -27.40
CA ASP A 268 41.35 18.92 -27.98
C ASP A 268 40.99 17.79 -28.96
N LEU A 269 41.52 17.85 -30.18
CA LEU A 269 41.23 16.88 -31.23
C LEU A 269 42.52 16.50 -31.98
N THR A 270 42.75 15.21 -32.15
CA THR A 270 43.77 14.68 -33.05
C THR A 270 43.13 13.76 -34.07
N PHE A 271 43.30 14.06 -35.34
CA PHE A 271 42.90 13.19 -36.45
C PHE A 271 44.13 12.70 -37.19
N THR A 272 44.20 11.41 -37.51
CA THR A 272 45.24 10.81 -38.37
C THR A 272 44.61 9.86 -39.38
N GLY A 273 44.87 10.05 -40.67
CA GLY A 273 44.21 9.28 -41.71
C GLY A 273 44.77 9.48 -43.11
N GLN A 274 43.96 9.15 -44.11
CA GLN A 274 44.22 9.37 -45.52
C GLN A 274 43.10 10.22 -46.13
N SER A 275 43.48 11.14 -47.01
CA SER A 275 42.57 11.84 -47.90
C SER A 275 42.67 11.26 -49.31
N ALA A 276 41.55 11.29 -50.04
CA ALA A 276 41.46 10.96 -51.45
C ALA A 276 40.45 11.88 -52.17
N GLY A 277 40.71 12.21 -53.43
CA GLY A 277 39.81 13.02 -54.27
C GLY A 277 40.13 14.51 -54.30
N TRP A 278 39.13 15.33 -54.65
CA TRP A 278 39.25 16.78 -54.86
C TRP A 278 38.15 17.57 -54.13
N LEU A 279 38.20 18.90 -54.19
CA LEU A 279 37.34 19.79 -53.39
C LEU A 279 35.83 19.55 -53.57
N GLU A 280 35.37 19.17 -54.77
CA GLU A 280 33.97 18.88 -55.07
C GLU A 280 33.55 17.46 -54.67
N ALA A 281 34.50 16.51 -54.64
CA ALA A 281 34.27 15.13 -54.28
C ALA A 281 35.52 14.53 -53.62
N PHE A 282 35.49 14.43 -52.29
CA PHE A 282 36.60 13.88 -51.51
C PHE A 282 36.11 12.87 -50.48
N ARG A 283 37.07 12.08 -50.00
CA ARG A 283 36.91 11.18 -48.87
C ARG A 283 38.13 11.30 -47.96
N ILE A 284 37.89 11.41 -46.67
CA ILE A 284 38.91 11.42 -45.63
C ILE A 284 38.54 10.31 -44.66
N GLU A 285 39.43 9.34 -44.48
CA GLU A 285 39.24 8.19 -43.61
C GLU A 285 40.42 8.05 -42.66
N GLY A 286 40.16 7.81 -41.39
CA GLY A 286 41.22 7.72 -40.40
C GLY A 286 40.70 7.46 -38.99
N VAL A 287 41.49 7.89 -38.03
CA VAL A 287 41.24 7.72 -36.61
C VAL A 287 41.24 9.09 -35.93
N THR A 288 40.26 9.32 -35.05
CA THR A 288 40.12 10.55 -34.26
C THR A 288 40.21 10.22 -32.78
N ASP A 289 41.09 10.95 -32.09
CA ASP A 289 41.11 11.09 -30.64
C ASP A 289 40.56 12.47 -30.29
N ALA A 290 39.66 12.55 -29.31
CA ALA A 290 39.08 13.81 -28.88
C ALA A 290 38.89 13.86 -27.36
N ASP A 291 39.13 15.02 -26.76
CA ASP A 291 38.85 15.32 -25.35
C ASP A 291 38.13 16.67 -25.29
N LEU A 292 36.82 16.62 -25.11
CA LEU A 292 35.94 17.78 -25.07
C LEU A 292 35.50 18.00 -23.63
N ARG A 293 35.65 19.20 -23.10
CA ARG A 293 35.28 19.59 -21.74
C ARG A 293 34.40 20.83 -21.76
N ALA A 294 33.48 20.92 -20.80
CA ALA A 294 32.74 22.15 -20.52
C ALA A 294 32.38 22.18 -19.02
N ASP A 295 32.56 23.33 -18.37
CA ASP A 295 32.22 23.47 -16.95
C ASP A 295 30.71 23.44 -16.73
N ARG A 296 29.96 23.96 -17.69
CA ARG A 296 28.50 23.97 -17.67
C ARG A 296 27.93 23.88 -19.08
N LEU A 297 26.82 23.19 -19.24
CA LEU A 297 26.00 23.16 -20.45
C LEU A 297 24.56 23.47 -20.05
N GLU A 298 24.01 24.53 -20.63
CA GLU A 298 22.64 24.98 -20.41
C GLU A 298 21.79 24.68 -21.64
N GLY A 299 20.51 24.38 -21.43
CA GLY A 299 19.53 24.03 -22.44
C GLY A 299 18.25 23.52 -21.78
N PRO A 300 17.49 22.59 -22.41
CA PRO A 300 16.36 21.92 -21.77
C PRO A 300 16.73 21.17 -20.48
N ASN A 301 17.99 20.75 -20.37
CA ASN A 301 18.60 20.21 -19.17
C ASN A 301 19.90 20.99 -18.90
N VAL A 302 20.29 21.10 -17.64
CA VAL A 302 21.56 21.71 -17.22
C VAL A 302 22.53 20.60 -16.83
N ALA A 303 23.77 20.66 -17.31
CA ALA A 303 24.81 19.73 -16.90
C ALA A 303 26.08 20.49 -16.51
N SER A 304 26.84 19.96 -15.55
CA SER A 304 28.09 20.57 -15.06
C SER A 304 29.24 19.58 -15.07
N ALA A 305 30.46 20.10 -15.22
CA ALA A 305 31.70 19.32 -15.30
C ALA A 305 31.62 18.19 -16.34
N LEU A 306 31.27 18.57 -17.58
CA LEU A 306 31.16 17.64 -18.70
C LEU A 306 32.54 17.33 -19.28
N ARG A 307 32.77 16.05 -19.59
CA ARG A 307 33.94 15.62 -20.36
C ARG A 307 33.60 14.46 -21.29
N LEU A 308 33.74 14.63 -22.59
CA LEU A 308 33.62 13.58 -23.59
C LEU A 308 35.01 13.20 -24.12
N ARG A 309 35.36 11.93 -23.99
CA ARG A 309 36.58 11.35 -24.54
C ARG A 309 36.27 10.34 -25.62
N LEU A 310 36.93 10.48 -26.77
CA LEU A 310 36.96 9.53 -27.87
C LEU A 310 38.39 9.04 -28.00
N ASP A 311 38.60 7.72 -27.99
CA ASP A 311 39.93 7.09 -28.11
C ASP A 311 39.90 6.15 -29.32
N GLY A 312 40.70 6.48 -30.32
CA GLY A 312 40.85 5.64 -31.51
C GLY A 312 39.61 5.53 -32.39
N ALA A 313 38.73 6.55 -32.45
CA ALA A 313 37.47 6.46 -33.19
C ALA A 313 37.66 6.53 -34.70
N GLN A 314 37.26 5.48 -35.43
CA GLN A 314 37.27 5.44 -36.89
C GLN A 314 36.38 6.55 -37.44
N THR A 315 36.95 7.47 -38.18
CA THR A 315 36.26 8.65 -38.70
C THR A 315 36.31 8.63 -40.21
N SER A 316 35.16 8.78 -40.86
CA SER A 316 35.06 9.02 -42.30
C SER A 316 34.29 10.31 -42.57
N LEU A 317 34.86 11.14 -43.42
CA LEU A 317 34.25 12.37 -43.94
C LEU A 317 34.23 12.26 -45.45
N MET A 318 33.07 12.36 -46.07
CA MET A 318 32.92 12.30 -47.51
C MET A 318 32.09 13.47 -48.03
N ARG A 319 32.50 14.01 -49.17
CA ARG A 319 31.69 14.94 -49.95
C ARG A 319 31.38 14.31 -51.29
N ASP A 320 30.11 14.28 -51.66
CA ASP A 320 29.64 13.82 -52.96
C ASP A 320 28.51 14.75 -53.48
N SER A 321 27.82 14.36 -54.57
CA SER A 321 26.71 15.12 -55.15
C SER A 321 25.52 15.32 -54.19
N ARG A 322 25.42 14.52 -53.12
CA ARG A 322 24.39 14.63 -52.07
C ARG A 322 24.84 15.50 -50.89
N GLY A 323 26.03 16.09 -50.97
CA GLY A 323 26.59 16.96 -49.94
C GLY A 323 27.62 16.27 -49.05
N LEU A 324 27.83 16.85 -47.86
CA LEU A 324 28.80 16.37 -46.88
C LEU A 324 28.14 15.32 -45.97
N GLY A 325 28.71 14.11 -45.94
CA GLY A 325 28.37 13.05 -45.00
C GLY A 325 29.56 12.73 -44.10
N TRP A 326 29.28 12.36 -42.86
CA TRP A 326 30.30 11.99 -41.88
C TRP A 326 29.85 10.78 -41.07
N ARG A 327 30.83 10.02 -40.58
CA ARG A 327 30.63 8.87 -39.69
C ARG A 327 31.80 8.78 -38.72
N LEU A 328 31.50 8.45 -37.48
CA LEU A 328 32.42 8.20 -36.40
C LEU A 328 32.04 6.87 -35.74
N GLU A 329 33.00 5.95 -35.62
CA GLU A 329 32.80 4.62 -35.05
C GLU A 329 33.93 4.27 -34.08
N GLY A 330 33.65 4.14 -32.78
CA GLY A 330 34.68 3.83 -31.80
C GLY A 330 34.20 3.87 -30.35
N GLY A 331 35.14 3.73 -29.41
CA GLY A 331 34.85 3.87 -27.98
C GLY A 331 34.62 5.33 -27.58
N ALA A 332 33.69 5.56 -26.65
CA ALA A 332 33.43 6.88 -26.09
C ALA A 332 33.18 6.79 -24.58
N VAL A 333 33.66 7.79 -23.84
CA VAL A 333 33.34 7.99 -22.42
C VAL A 333 32.87 9.41 -22.21
N LEU A 334 31.65 9.58 -21.70
CA LEU A 334 31.08 10.85 -21.30
C LEU A 334 30.92 10.87 -19.78
N ASP A 335 31.66 11.77 -19.13
CA ASP A 335 31.57 12.05 -17.70
C ASP A 335 30.79 13.36 -17.49
N ALA A 336 29.91 13.39 -16.50
CA ALA A 336 29.18 14.58 -16.06
C ALA A 336 29.10 14.62 -14.52
N GLY A 337 29.58 15.71 -13.93
CA GLY A 337 29.56 15.89 -12.46
C GLY A 337 28.14 15.97 -11.90
N ALA A 338 27.27 16.70 -12.60
CA ALA A 338 25.84 16.74 -12.31
C ALA A 338 25.03 16.98 -13.59
N VAL A 339 23.81 16.46 -13.63
CA VAL A 339 22.80 16.70 -14.67
C VAL A 339 21.48 16.97 -13.96
N GLU A 340 20.87 18.11 -14.26
CA GLU A 340 19.57 18.54 -13.74
C GLU A 340 18.61 18.70 -14.92
N GLY A 341 17.43 18.10 -14.84
CA GLY A 341 16.48 18.06 -15.95
C GLY A 341 15.04 17.95 -15.51
N VAL A 342 14.12 17.84 -16.47
CA VAL A 342 12.68 17.73 -16.18
C VAL A 342 12.39 16.35 -15.55
N GLY A 343 12.49 16.28 -14.22
CA GLY A 343 12.06 15.15 -13.40
C GLY A 343 13.11 14.10 -13.06
N LEU A 344 14.32 14.16 -13.64
CA LEU A 344 15.43 13.26 -13.34
C LEU A 344 16.73 14.06 -13.16
N ASP A 345 17.32 13.97 -11.97
CA ASP A 345 18.64 14.52 -11.68
C ASP A 345 19.66 13.39 -11.50
N ALA A 346 20.90 13.63 -11.89
CA ALA A 346 22.01 12.71 -11.71
C ALA A 346 23.25 13.43 -11.18
N SER A 347 24.05 12.77 -10.35
CA SER A 347 25.40 13.22 -9.97
C SER A 347 26.42 12.12 -10.19
N GLY A 348 27.63 12.49 -10.61
CA GLY A 348 28.71 11.55 -10.91
C GLY A 348 28.33 10.57 -12.02
N LEU A 349 27.70 11.08 -13.09
CA LEU A 349 27.24 10.26 -14.22
C LEU A 349 28.40 9.97 -15.16
N THR A 350 28.64 8.69 -15.44
CA THR A 350 29.55 8.22 -16.50
C THR A 350 28.77 7.33 -17.46
N LEU A 351 28.82 7.67 -18.74
CA LEU A 351 28.33 6.86 -19.85
C LEU A 351 29.55 6.37 -20.64
N SER A 352 29.76 5.06 -20.73
CA SER A 352 30.87 4.51 -21.51
C SER A 352 30.41 3.45 -22.50
N THR A 353 30.95 3.49 -23.71
CA THR A 353 30.62 2.58 -24.80
C THR A 353 31.89 2.13 -25.49
N THR A 354 31.94 0.85 -25.85
CA THR A 354 33.06 0.27 -26.62
C THR A 354 32.87 0.45 -28.13
N ARG A 355 31.64 0.76 -28.57
CA ARG A 355 31.30 0.92 -29.98
C ARG A 355 30.09 1.85 -30.13
N LEU A 356 30.38 3.14 -30.17
CA LEU A 356 29.46 4.16 -30.62
C LEU A 356 29.62 4.35 -32.12
N VAL A 357 28.53 4.19 -32.86
CA VAL A 357 28.42 4.58 -34.26
C VAL A 357 27.59 5.85 -34.31
N VAL A 358 28.19 6.98 -34.69
CA VAL A 358 27.46 8.22 -34.99
C VAL A 358 27.69 8.58 -36.44
N GLY A 359 26.66 9.01 -37.15
CA GLY A 359 26.82 9.52 -38.50
C GLY A 359 25.77 10.56 -38.83
N GLY A 360 26.02 11.29 -39.91
CA GLY A 360 25.07 12.28 -40.37
C GLY A 360 25.32 12.75 -41.79
N ARG A 361 24.30 13.36 -42.38
CA ARG A 361 24.35 14.05 -43.68
C ARG A 361 23.34 15.19 -43.65
N GLY A 362 23.78 16.41 -43.95
CA GLY A 362 22.93 17.59 -43.80
C GLY A 362 22.45 17.73 -42.35
N SER A 363 21.13 17.80 -42.14
CA SER A 363 20.49 17.83 -40.81
C SER A 363 20.17 16.46 -40.23
N ALA A 364 20.34 15.37 -40.99
CA ALA A 364 20.07 14.02 -40.52
C ALA A 364 21.22 13.51 -39.64
N LEU A 365 20.87 12.88 -38.52
CA LEU A 365 21.77 12.30 -37.53
C LEU A 365 21.32 10.89 -37.15
N GLU A 366 22.25 9.97 -37.06
CA GLU A 366 22.04 8.63 -36.51
C GLU A 366 23.09 8.34 -35.43
N ALA A 367 22.69 7.72 -34.32
CA ALA A 367 23.59 7.29 -33.26
C ALA A 367 23.16 5.92 -32.72
N GLN A 368 24.09 4.97 -32.70
CA GLN A 368 23.83 3.59 -32.28
C GLN A 368 24.96 3.07 -31.40
N GLY A 369 24.64 2.31 -30.35
CA GLY A 369 25.65 1.57 -29.61
C GLY A 369 25.24 1.14 -28.20
N PRO A 370 25.95 0.16 -27.63
CA PRO A 370 25.78 -0.26 -26.26
C PRO A 370 26.54 0.68 -25.31
N PHE A 371 25.85 1.17 -24.29
CA PHE A 371 26.38 2.00 -23.22
C PHE A 371 26.33 1.24 -21.90
N SER A 372 27.38 1.38 -21.11
CA SER A 372 27.34 1.17 -19.67
C SER A 372 27.12 2.51 -18.99
N VAL A 373 26.25 2.51 -17.98
CA VAL A 373 25.84 3.70 -17.24
C VAL A 373 26.24 3.51 -15.79
N THR A 374 26.93 4.48 -15.21
CA THR A 374 27.13 4.55 -13.76
C THR A 374 26.77 5.94 -13.26
N ALA A 375 26.10 6.03 -12.12
CA ALA A 375 25.83 7.30 -11.45
C ALA A 375 25.98 7.12 -9.94
N ASP A 376 26.65 8.06 -9.28
CA ASP A 376 26.76 8.07 -7.82
C ASP A 376 25.38 8.23 -7.18
N ARG A 377 24.54 9.07 -7.79
CA ARG A 377 23.15 9.28 -7.39
C ARG A 377 22.27 9.57 -8.61
N LEU A 378 21.09 8.98 -8.62
CA LEU A 378 19.96 9.36 -9.47
C LEU A 378 18.80 9.80 -8.56
N ARG A 379 18.10 10.87 -8.91
CA ARG A 379 16.95 11.37 -8.18
C ARG A 379 15.77 11.60 -9.12
N LEU A 380 14.64 11.00 -8.80
CA LEU A 380 13.37 11.16 -9.51
C LEU A 380 12.31 11.59 -8.49
N ASN A 381 12.06 12.90 -8.37
CA ASN A 381 11.27 13.48 -7.27
C ASN A 381 11.84 13.09 -5.88
N GLU A 382 11.06 12.36 -5.08
CA GLU A 382 11.43 11.84 -3.75
C GLU A 382 12.17 10.49 -3.82
N LEU A 383 12.16 9.81 -4.97
CA LEU A 383 12.93 8.57 -5.16
C LEU A 383 14.40 8.92 -5.38
N ARG A 384 15.28 8.42 -4.52
CA ARG A 384 16.73 8.51 -4.65
C ARG A 384 17.31 7.12 -4.85
N LEU A 385 18.21 6.96 -5.83
CA LEU A 385 18.98 5.76 -6.07
C LEU A 385 20.47 6.09 -5.96
N ASP A 386 21.19 5.48 -5.03
CA ASP A 386 22.62 5.68 -4.83
C ASP A 386 23.42 4.48 -5.37
N GLY A 387 24.51 4.75 -6.09
CA GLY A 387 25.36 3.74 -6.71
C GLY A 387 24.70 3.01 -7.87
N ALA A 388 23.99 3.75 -8.73
CA ALA A 388 23.28 3.21 -9.87
C ALA A 388 24.25 2.73 -10.96
N ARG A 389 24.00 1.55 -11.51
CA ARG A 389 24.76 0.92 -12.58
C ARG A 389 23.82 0.26 -13.58
N GLY A 390 24.05 0.44 -14.86
CA GLY A 390 23.17 -0.09 -15.90
C GLY A 390 23.88 -0.36 -17.21
N ALA A 391 23.15 -0.95 -18.13
CA ALA A 391 23.55 -1.11 -19.52
C ALA A 391 22.37 -0.71 -20.42
N LEU A 392 22.64 -0.05 -21.54
CA LEU A 392 21.64 0.48 -22.46
C LEU A 392 22.13 0.31 -23.89
N ASP A 393 21.41 -0.42 -24.72
CA ASP A 393 21.60 -0.42 -26.18
C ASP A 393 20.72 0.68 -26.78
N LEU A 394 21.33 1.66 -27.46
CA LEU A 394 20.66 2.84 -28.01
C LEU A 394 20.63 2.76 -29.54
N ASP A 395 19.47 3.04 -30.14
CA ASP A 395 19.29 3.36 -31.55
C ASP A 395 18.53 4.69 -31.68
N LEU A 396 19.23 5.71 -32.16
CA LEU A 396 18.72 7.06 -32.35
C LEU A 396 18.81 7.44 -33.83
N VAL A 397 17.70 7.87 -34.39
CA VAL A 397 17.61 8.45 -35.73
C VAL A 397 16.87 9.77 -35.64
N SER A 398 17.44 10.82 -36.21
CA SER A 398 16.86 12.16 -36.29
C SER A 398 16.98 12.67 -37.72
N ASP A 399 15.90 12.55 -38.49
CA ASP A 399 15.79 13.06 -39.87
C ASP A 399 14.42 13.73 -40.05
N ASN A 400 14.32 15.02 -39.71
CA ASN A 400 13.08 15.80 -39.55
C ASN A 400 12.10 15.31 -38.46
N ALA A 401 12.14 14.02 -38.11
CA ALA A 401 11.48 13.42 -36.96
C ALA A 401 12.49 12.63 -36.12
N LEU A 402 12.26 12.60 -34.81
CA LEU A 402 13.03 11.84 -33.84
C LEU A 402 12.45 10.42 -33.74
N ARG A 403 13.32 9.40 -33.79
CA ARG A 403 13.06 8.05 -33.34
C ARG A 403 14.20 7.62 -32.42
N LEU A 404 13.86 7.30 -31.18
CA LEU A 404 14.77 6.77 -30.17
C LEU A 404 14.21 5.44 -29.70
N GLU A 405 15.03 4.41 -29.74
CA GLU A 405 14.80 3.12 -29.11
C GLU A 405 15.98 2.83 -28.19
N ALA A 406 15.71 2.47 -26.95
CA ALA A 406 16.74 2.14 -26.00
C ALA A 406 16.32 0.93 -25.16
N ARG A 407 17.15 -0.11 -25.09
CA ARG A 407 16.86 -1.33 -24.32
C ARG A 407 17.96 -1.59 -23.33
N GLY A 408 17.62 -1.84 -22.07
CA GLY A 408 18.65 -1.85 -21.05
C GLY A 408 18.25 -2.51 -19.74
N SER A 409 19.12 -2.30 -18.75
CA SER A 409 18.95 -2.73 -17.38
C SER A 409 19.53 -1.67 -16.44
N LEU A 410 19.01 -1.63 -15.21
CA LEU A 410 19.46 -0.70 -14.18
C LEU A 410 19.46 -1.42 -12.83
N ARG A 411 20.52 -1.24 -12.06
CA ARG A 411 20.63 -1.70 -10.67
C ARG A 411 21.09 -0.56 -9.80
N ALA A 412 20.58 -0.47 -8.58
CA ALA A 412 21.07 0.45 -7.56
C ALA A 412 21.27 -0.32 -6.26
N THR A 413 22.39 -0.07 -5.58
CA THR A 413 22.74 -0.76 -4.34
C THR A 413 21.94 -0.25 -3.14
N ARG A 414 21.57 1.03 -3.17
CA ARG A 414 20.75 1.66 -2.14
C ARG A 414 19.75 2.60 -2.80
N GLY A 415 18.58 2.67 -2.22
CA GLY A 415 17.44 3.39 -2.72
C GLY A 415 16.62 3.87 -1.55
N ALA A 416 16.04 5.06 -1.67
CA ALA A 416 15.19 5.65 -0.66
C ALA A 416 14.00 6.31 -1.36
N TRP A 417 12.80 6.04 -0.85
CA TRP A 417 11.56 6.66 -1.28
C TRP A 417 10.68 6.90 -0.05
N PRO A 418 10.98 7.91 0.77
CA PRO A 418 10.43 8.09 2.11
C PRO A 418 8.98 8.64 2.08
N LEU A 419 8.06 7.91 1.44
CA LEU A 419 6.68 8.32 1.22
C LEU A 419 5.93 8.68 2.52
N PHE A 420 6.21 7.95 3.60
CA PHE A 420 5.63 8.17 4.93
C PHE A 420 6.55 8.95 5.89
N GLY A 421 7.62 9.56 5.38
CA GLY A 421 8.66 10.22 6.17
C GLY A 421 9.62 9.24 6.86
N ALA A 422 10.52 9.79 7.68
CA ALA A 422 11.48 9.01 8.45
C ALA A 422 10.81 8.31 9.66
N PRO A 423 11.34 7.16 10.12
CA PRO A 423 10.90 6.53 11.37
C PRO A 423 11.02 7.50 12.56
N ALA A 424 9.94 7.68 13.30
CA ALA A 424 9.86 8.45 14.54
C ALA A 424 9.98 7.52 15.76
N ARG A 425 10.31 8.09 16.93
CA ARG A 425 10.42 7.31 18.18
C ARG A 425 9.09 6.71 18.64
N ASP A 426 8.00 7.39 18.35
CA ASP A 426 6.65 7.03 18.79
C ASP A 426 5.87 6.27 17.69
N ASP A 427 6.54 5.86 16.61
CA ASP A 427 5.93 4.98 15.60
C ASP A 427 5.74 3.58 16.18
N ALA A 428 4.57 2.97 15.92
CA ALA A 428 4.36 1.54 16.11
C ALA A 428 5.44 0.74 15.36
N VAL A 429 5.80 -0.43 15.87
CA VAL A 429 6.94 -1.23 15.36
C VAL A 429 6.80 -1.51 13.87
N GLU A 430 5.59 -1.88 13.43
CA GLU A 430 5.26 -2.21 12.04
C GLU A 430 5.38 -1.00 11.12
N LEU A 431 4.91 0.18 11.58
CA LEU A 431 5.02 1.43 10.83
C LEU A 431 6.48 1.89 10.73
N ALA A 432 7.25 1.76 11.82
CA ALA A 432 8.66 2.07 11.83
C ALA A 432 9.43 1.16 10.86
N ASP A 433 9.10 -0.13 10.82
CA ASP A 433 9.69 -1.07 9.86
C ASP A 433 9.30 -0.77 8.42
N MET A 434 8.05 -0.39 8.13
CA MET A 434 7.64 0.03 6.79
C MET A 434 8.41 1.28 6.33
N LYS A 435 8.56 2.28 7.22
CA LYS A 435 9.35 3.49 6.93
C LYS A 435 10.83 3.17 6.71
N ARG A 436 11.40 2.22 7.45
CA ARG A 436 12.77 1.71 7.22
C ARG A 436 12.88 1.01 5.87
N ALA A 437 11.92 0.17 5.51
CA ALA A 437 11.91 -0.56 4.24
C ALA A 437 11.89 0.38 3.03
N LEU A 438 11.18 1.51 3.14
CA LEU A 438 11.14 2.55 2.13
C LEU A 438 12.35 3.49 2.14
N SER A 439 13.18 3.47 3.19
CA SER A 439 14.33 4.38 3.33
C SER A 439 15.65 3.75 2.88
N ASP A 440 15.71 2.42 2.78
CA ASP A 440 16.90 1.69 2.33
C ASP A 440 16.53 0.39 1.61
N PHE A 441 16.59 0.40 0.28
CA PHE A 441 16.33 -0.77 -0.57
C PHE A 441 17.26 -0.85 -1.78
N ALA A 442 17.63 -2.06 -2.19
CA ALA A 442 18.29 -2.28 -3.47
C ALA A 442 17.25 -2.33 -4.61
N VAL A 443 17.62 -1.87 -5.81
CA VAL A 443 16.77 -1.91 -7.01
C VAL A 443 17.43 -2.77 -8.07
N ASP A 444 16.66 -3.64 -8.72
CA ASP A 444 17.05 -4.41 -9.91
C ASP A 444 15.97 -4.33 -10.98
N ILE A 445 16.28 -3.64 -12.08
CA ILE A 445 15.48 -3.54 -13.29
C ILE A 445 16.21 -4.35 -14.37
N PRO A 446 15.88 -5.63 -14.56
CA PRO A 446 16.70 -6.53 -15.36
C PRO A 446 16.50 -6.37 -16.87
N ALA A 447 15.36 -5.85 -17.31
CA ALA A 447 15.11 -5.48 -18.71
C ALA A 447 14.04 -4.39 -18.81
N VAL A 448 14.39 -3.27 -19.44
CA VAL A 448 13.50 -2.14 -19.72
C VAL A 448 13.71 -1.66 -21.16
N SER A 449 12.62 -1.34 -21.83
CA SER A 449 12.60 -0.75 -23.17
C SER A 449 12.00 0.65 -23.11
N ILE A 450 12.73 1.62 -23.66
CA ILE A 450 12.32 3.01 -23.80
C ILE A 450 12.20 3.28 -25.30
N SER A 451 11.07 3.82 -25.73
CA SER A 451 10.90 4.32 -27.09
C SER A 451 10.36 5.74 -27.06
N ALA A 452 10.93 6.61 -27.87
CA ALA A 452 10.48 7.98 -27.98
C ALA A 452 10.45 8.43 -29.44
N THR A 453 9.39 9.13 -29.80
CA THR A 453 9.19 9.79 -31.09
C THR A 453 8.95 11.29 -30.85
N THR A 454 8.81 12.07 -31.91
CA THR A 454 8.41 13.48 -31.81
C THR A 454 7.05 13.71 -31.12
N SER A 455 6.17 12.71 -31.10
CA SER A 455 4.81 12.81 -30.56
C SER A 455 4.57 11.98 -29.31
N GLU A 456 5.33 10.92 -29.08
CA GLU A 456 5.03 9.91 -28.05
C GLU A 456 6.29 9.40 -27.36
N THR A 457 6.21 9.15 -26.05
CA THR A 457 7.22 8.43 -25.27
C THR A 457 6.58 7.24 -24.59
N ARG A 458 7.23 6.06 -24.62
CA ARG A 458 6.79 4.84 -23.93
C ARG A 458 7.95 4.19 -23.18
N VAL A 459 7.65 3.68 -22.00
CA VAL A 459 8.54 2.87 -21.18
C VAL A 459 7.84 1.55 -20.85
N VAL A 460 8.51 0.44 -21.13
CA VAL A 460 8.01 -0.92 -20.92
C VAL A 460 9.01 -1.68 -20.06
N LEU A 461 8.53 -2.37 -19.02
CA LEU A 461 9.32 -3.39 -18.32
C LEU A 461 9.21 -4.69 -19.10
N ASP A 462 10.29 -5.11 -19.75
CA ASP A 462 10.30 -6.39 -20.49
C ASP A 462 10.41 -7.59 -19.54
N ARG A 463 10.89 -7.34 -18.31
CA ARG A 463 10.93 -8.30 -17.21
C ARG A 463 10.58 -7.59 -15.90
N PRO A 464 10.03 -8.30 -14.91
CA PRO A 464 9.71 -7.71 -13.61
C PRO A 464 10.93 -7.05 -12.96
N ALA A 465 10.74 -5.84 -12.46
CA ALA A 465 11.70 -5.15 -11.61
C ALA A 465 11.50 -5.56 -10.15
N THR A 466 12.57 -5.60 -9.37
CA THR A 466 12.50 -5.90 -7.92
C THR A 466 13.12 -4.79 -7.10
N LEU A 467 12.47 -4.46 -5.99
CA LEU A 467 13.00 -3.63 -4.92
C LEU A 467 13.14 -4.52 -3.68
N ARG A 468 14.32 -4.50 -3.06
CA ARG A 468 14.67 -5.37 -1.93
C ARG A 468 15.06 -4.51 -0.73
N PRO A 469 14.14 -4.25 0.20
CA PRO A 469 14.44 -3.53 1.43
C PRO A 469 15.55 -4.20 2.24
N ALA A 470 16.38 -3.40 2.91
CA ALA A 470 17.46 -3.92 3.76
C ALA A 470 16.95 -4.72 4.97
N ASN A 471 15.72 -4.45 5.41
CA ASN A 471 15.02 -5.16 6.48
C ASN A 471 14.17 -6.35 6.00
N GLY A 472 14.31 -6.76 4.74
CA GLY A 472 13.73 -8.01 4.19
C GLY A 472 12.53 -7.79 3.27
N GLY A 473 11.98 -8.90 2.75
CA GLY A 473 10.92 -8.87 1.75
C GLY A 473 11.40 -8.50 0.35
N VAL A 474 10.48 -8.55 -0.62
CA VAL A 474 10.74 -8.18 -2.02
C VAL A 474 9.47 -7.56 -2.59
N LEU A 475 9.58 -6.34 -3.10
CA LEU A 475 8.53 -5.72 -3.92
C LEU A 475 8.87 -5.97 -5.39
N THR A 476 7.96 -6.58 -6.13
CA THR A 476 8.10 -6.89 -7.56
C THR A 476 7.13 -6.02 -8.35
N VAL A 477 7.66 -5.22 -9.27
CA VAL A 477 6.88 -4.45 -10.24
C VAL A 477 6.91 -5.20 -11.56
N SER A 478 5.76 -5.73 -11.97
CA SER A 478 5.62 -6.51 -13.19
C SER A 478 4.91 -5.71 -14.29
N PRO A 479 5.23 -5.97 -15.57
CA PRO A 479 4.46 -5.43 -16.68
C PRO A 479 3.00 -5.92 -16.63
N SER A 480 2.10 -5.09 -17.13
CA SER A 480 0.66 -5.38 -17.23
C SER A 480 0.23 -5.36 -18.71
N SER A 481 -1.05 -5.09 -18.99
CA SER A 481 -1.63 -5.05 -20.35
C SER A 481 -1.06 -3.95 -21.27
N GLY A 482 -0.23 -3.06 -20.75
CA GLY A 482 0.34 -1.93 -21.49
C GLY A 482 1.69 -1.46 -20.94
N PRO A 483 2.25 -0.38 -21.49
CA PRO A 483 3.48 0.20 -21.00
C PRO A 483 3.33 0.68 -19.55
N ILE A 484 4.41 0.60 -18.77
CA ILE A 484 4.41 1.13 -17.40
C ILE A 484 4.27 2.65 -17.39
N PHE A 485 4.67 3.30 -18.48
CA PHE A 485 4.48 4.72 -18.73
C PHE A 485 4.36 4.98 -20.24
N ALA A 486 3.38 5.77 -20.64
CA ALA A 486 3.23 6.32 -21.97
C ALA A 486 2.72 7.76 -21.86
N ALA A 487 3.28 8.65 -22.67
CA ALA A 487 2.86 10.04 -22.75
C ALA A 487 2.85 10.49 -24.21
N VAL A 488 1.77 11.16 -24.61
CA VAL A 488 1.67 11.85 -25.91
C VAL A 488 1.87 13.34 -25.67
N ARG A 489 2.51 14.02 -26.61
CA ARG A 489 2.81 15.46 -26.50
C ARG A 489 1.53 16.26 -26.21
N GLY A 490 1.55 16.99 -25.09
CA GLY A 490 0.42 17.83 -24.65
C GLY A 490 -0.63 17.12 -23.79
N ALA A 491 -0.48 15.82 -23.51
CA ALA A 491 -1.33 15.06 -22.60
C ALA A 491 -0.55 14.59 -21.37
N PRO A 492 -1.19 14.44 -20.19
CA PRO A 492 -0.56 13.82 -19.04
C PRO A 492 -0.24 12.35 -19.33
N GLY A 493 0.94 11.91 -18.89
CA GLY A 493 1.35 10.51 -19.03
C GLY A 493 0.56 9.57 -18.14
N GLY A 494 0.57 8.28 -18.46
CA GLY A 494 -0.06 7.22 -17.68
C GLY A 494 0.43 5.84 -18.09
N GLY A 495 -0.09 4.78 -17.48
CA GLY A 495 0.35 3.42 -17.80
C GLY A 495 -0.43 2.34 -17.07
N ALA A 496 0.11 1.13 -17.12
CA ALA A 496 -0.42 -0.04 -16.44
C ALA A 496 0.74 -0.85 -15.83
N LEU A 497 0.55 -1.35 -14.62
CA LEU A 497 1.54 -2.19 -13.93
C LEU A 497 0.86 -3.09 -12.91
N SER A 498 1.57 -4.11 -12.43
CA SER A 498 1.16 -4.86 -11.25
C SER A 498 2.28 -4.87 -10.23
N VAL A 499 1.89 -4.86 -8.97
CA VAL A 499 2.80 -4.86 -7.82
C VAL A 499 2.49 -6.10 -7.00
N SER A 500 3.51 -6.90 -6.72
CA SER A 500 3.43 -7.92 -5.68
C SER A 500 4.49 -7.68 -4.63
N ALA A 501 4.20 -8.00 -3.38
CA ALA A 501 5.11 -7.88 -2.28
C ALA A 501 5.17 -9.22 -1.55
N THR A 502 6.38 -9.75 -1.34
CA THR A 502 6.58 -10.89 -0.45
C THR A 502 6.92 -10.37 0.95
N PRO A 503 6.35 -10.94 2.02
CA PRO A 503 6.55 -10.46 3.39
C PRO A 503 8.01 -10.25 3.79
N GLY A 504 8.25 -9.15 4.50
CA GLY A 504 9.49 -8.81 5.19
C GLY A 504 9.19 -7.92 6.39
N ALA A 505 10.20 -7.52 7.18
CA ALA A 505 9.93 -6.56 8.25
C ALA A 505 9.43 -5.24 7.62
N GLY A 506 8.16 -4.90 7.85
CA GLY A 506 7.53 -3.68 7.31
C GLY A 506 7.03 -3.74 5.86
N LEU A 507 7.12 -4.89 5.18
CA LEU A 507 6.53 -5.08 3.85
C LEU A 507 5.44 -6.17 3.92
N PRO A 508 4.17 -5.87 3.60
CA PRO A 508 3.07 -6.84 3.69
C PRO A 508 3.10 -7.87 2.55
N ASP A 509 2.36 -8.99 2.69
CA ASP A 509 2.01 -9.81 1.51
C ASP A 509 0.96 -9.03 0.73
N ALA A 510 1.26 -8.66 -0.51
CA ALA A 510 0.31 -7.91 -1.32
C ALA A 510 0.39 -8.33 -2.78
N ALA A 511 -0.76 -8.31 -3.45
CA ALA A 511 -0.85 -8.46 -4.90
C ALA A 511 -1.88 -7.45 -5.41
N ILE A 512 -1.39 -6.42 -6.09
CA ILE A 512 -2.16 -5.26 -6.55
C ILE A 512 -1.97 -5.10 -8.06
N SER A 513 -3.04 -5.28 -8.81
CA SER A 513 -3.15 -4.93 -10.22
C SER A 513 -3.51 -3.45 -10.36
N ILE A 514 -2.77 -2.74 -11.21
CA ILE A 514 -2.99 -1.33 -11.55
C ILE A 514 -3.20 -1.27 -13.06
N PRO A 515 -4.42 -1.60 -13.56
CA PRO A 515 -4.66 -1.70 -15.01
C PRO A 515 -4.61 -0.34 -15.71
N ALA A 516 -4.82 0.76 -14.99
CA ALA A 516 -4.67 2.11 -15.49
C ALA A 516 -4.24 3.07 -14.38
N TRP A 517 -3.23 3.88 -14.66
CA TRP A 517 -2.89 5.06 -13.87
C TRP A 517 -2.58 6.23 -14.81
N ARG A 518 -2.79 7.47 -14.36
CA ARG A 518 -2.49 8.70 -15.10
C ARG A 518 -2.02 9.80 -14.17
N LEU A 519 -1.11 10.64 -14.67
CA LEU A 519 -0.70 11.87 -14.01
C LEU A 519 -1.81 12.92 -14.06
N THR A 520 -1.86 13.77 -13.04
CA THR A 520 -2.70 14.96 -12.97
C THR A 520 -1.83 16.18 -12.63
N PRO A 521 -2.30 17.43 -12.84
CA PRO A 521 -1.50 18.63 -12.57
C PRO A 521 -0.94 18.78 -11.13
N GLY A 522 -1.40 17.95 -10.18
CA GLY A 522 -0.90 17.94 -8.80
C GLY A 522 -0.68 16.54 -8.21
N GLY A 523 -0.62 15.48 -9.03
CA GLY A 523 -0.42 14.11 -8.56
C GLY A 523 -0.80 13.05 -9.59
N PHE A 524 -1.63 12.08 -9.21
CA PHE A 524 -2.04 10.97 -10.07
C PHE A 524 -3.42 10.42 -9.70
N THR A 525 -4.03 9.65 -10.60
CA THR A 525 -5.15 8.75 -10.31
C THR A 525 -4.82 7.36 -10.82
N ALA A 526 -5.13 6.32 -10.05
CA ALA A 526 -4.87 4.93 -10.39
C ALA A 526 -6.06 4.05 -9.99
N THR A 527 -6.54 3.23 -10.91
CA THR A 527 -7.47 2.15 -10.57
C THR A 527 -6.66 1.01 -9.95
N ILE A 528 -7.07 0.50 -8.80
CA ILE A 528 -6.41 -0.62 -8.12
C ILE A 528 -7.39 -1.77 -7.94
N ASP A 529 -6.90 -2.99 -8.10
CA ASP A 529 -7.61 -4.23 -7.81
C ASP A 529 -6.61 -5.20 -7.18
N GLY A 530 -6.87 -5.67 -5.96
CA GLY A 530 -5.89 -6.51 -5.30
C GLY A 530 -6.24 -6.97 -3.91
N ARG A 531 -5.32 -7.73 -3.32
CA ARG A 531 -5.38 -8.23 -1.96
C ARG A 531 -4.13 -7.83 -1.19
N ALA A 532 -4.28 -7.67 0.12
CA ALA A 532 -3.18 -7.48 1.04
C ALA A 532 -3.41 -8.28 2.32
N ALA A 533 -2.33 -8.83 2.88
CA ALA A 533 -2.27 -9.38 4.23
C ALA A 533 -1.17 -8.67 5.00
N LEU A 534 -1.52 -8.08 6.14
CA LEU A 534 -0.63 -7.21 6.91
C LEU A 534 -0.95 -7.26 8.41
N ASP A 535 0.06 -6.99 9.22
CA ASP A 535 -0.11 -6.68 10.63
C ASP A 535 0.00 -5.17 10.81
N PHE A 536 -0.83 -4.60 11.69
CA PHE A 536 -0.84 -3.18 11.94
C PHE A 536 -1.20 -2.87 13.39
N ASP A 537 -0.20 -2.43 14.16
CA ASP A 537 -0.35 -2.03 15.56
C ASP A 537 -1.00 -3.13 16.41
N VAL A 538 -2.22 -2.96 16.93
CA VAL A 538 -2.95 -4.01 17.66
C VAL A 538 -3.64 -5.05 16.76
N ALA A 539 -3.82 -4.79 15.47
CA ALA A 539 -4.50 -5.72 14.56
C ALA A 539 -3.51 -6.70 13.91
N ARG A 540 -3.72 -8.01 14.13
CA ARG A 540 -2.91 -9.10 13.59
C ARG A 540 -3.68 -9.90 12.56
N GLY A 541 -2.96 -10.39 11.55
CA GLY A 541 -3.53 -11.22 10.49
C GLY A 541 -4.62 -10.50 9.69
N VAL A 542 -4.46 -9.18 9.46
CA VAL A 542 -5.44 -8.41 8.68
C VAL A 542 -5.33 -8.88 7.23
N THR A 543 -6.42 -9.40 6.67
CA THR A 543 -6.51 -9.67 5.23
C THR A 543 -7.66 -8.87 4.63
N LEU A 544 -7.39 -8.22 3.50
CA LEU A 544 -8.38 -7.43 2.78
C LEU A 544 -8.24 -7.65 1.27
N SER A 545 -9.36 -7.61 0.57
CA SER A 545 -9.39 -7.59 -0.89
C SER A 545 -10.24 -6.44 -1.39
N THR A 546 -9.73 -5.65 -2.32
CA THR A 546 -10.34 -4.37 -2.68
C THR A 546 -10.22 -4.06 -4.16
N SER A 547 -11.20 -3.33 -4.67
CA SER A 547 -11.16 -2.71 -6.00
C SER A 547 -11.64 -1.26 -5.89
N GLY A 548 -10.94 -0.31 -6.50
CA GLY A 548 -11.29 1.10 -6.36
C GLY A 548 -10.34 2.06 -7.06
N GLU A 549 -10.48 3.35 -6.75
CA GLU A 549 -9.62 4.42 -7.25
C GLU A 549 -8.74 4.98 -6.13
N LEU A 550 -7.43 4.98 -6.37
CA LEU A 550 -6.43 5.68 -5.58
C LEU A 550 -6.07 7.00 -6.29
N ALA A 551 -6.22 8.12 -5.60
CA ALA A 551 -5.90 9.44 -6.14
C ALA A 551 -4.95 10.21 -5.23
N SER A 552 -4.00 10.92 -5.82
CA SER A 552 -3.12 11.88 -5.14
C SER A 552 -3.29 13.25 -5.75
N SER A 553 -3.50 14.27 -4.91
CA SER A 553 -3.61 15.67 -5.32
C SER A 553 -2.98 16.57 -4.26
N ASN A 554 -1.93 17.31 -4.64
CA ASN A 554 -1.23 18.27 -3.79
C ASN A 554 -0.81 17.68 -2.42
N GLY A 555 -0.28 16.45 -2.42
CA GLY A 555 0.18 15.77 -1.21
C GLY A 555 -0.91 15.06 -0.38
N ARG A 556 -2.19 15.16 -0.77
CA ARG A 556 -3.29 14.37 -0.19
C ARG A 556 -3.51 13.11 -1.02
N LEU A 557 -3.39 11.94 -0.39
CA LEU A 557 -3.74 10.64 -0.96
C LEU A 557 -5.15 10.25 -0.50
N THR A 558 -6.00 9.77 -1.40
CA THR A 558 -7.34 9.25 -1.07
C THR A 558 -7.59 7.94 -1.79
N TYR A 559 -8.28 7.03 -1.12
CA TYR A 559 -8.77 5.78 -1.69
C TYR A 559 -10.29 5.71 -1.59
N VAL A 560 -10.94 5.35 -2.69
CA VAL A 560 -12.39 5.11 -2.75
C VAL A 560 -12.61 3.73 -3.36
N ALA A 561 -13.20 2.80 -2.60
CA ALA A 561 -13.53 1.48 -3.13
C ALA A 561 -14.81 1.52 -3.98
N ASN A 562 -14.90 0.63 -4.96
CA ASN A 562 -16.07 0.49 -5.85
C ASN A 562 -17.27 -0.17 -5.14
N GLY A 563 -17.02 -0.88 -4.05
CA GLY A 563 -18.01 -1.63 -3.29
C GLY A 563 -17.44 -2.11 -1.96
N CYS A 564 -18.19 -2.95 -1.25
CA CYS A 564 -17.74 -3.54 0.00
C CYS A 564 -16.52 -4.44 -0.20
N MET A 565 -15.54 -4.31 0.70
CA MET A 565 -14.35 -5.17 0.75
C MET A 565 -14.50 -6.18 1.88
N PRO A 566 -14.33 -7.49 1.62
CA PRO A 566 -14.24 -8.46 2.69
C PRO A 566 -12.96 -8.18 3.48
N LEU A 567 -13.10 -8.17 4.80
CA LEU A 567 -12.06 -7.91 5.78
C LEU A 567 -12.05 -9.07 6.79
N THR A 568 -10.87 -9.61 7.05
CA THR A 568 -10.65 -10.49 8.20
C THR A 568 -9.55 -9.92 9.06
N VAL A 569 -9.66 -10.09 10.37
CA VAL A 569 -8.60 -9.80 11.34
C VAL A 569 -8.52 -11.01 12.26
N GLU A 570 -7.39 -11.69 12.28
CA GLU A 570 -7.19 -12.88 13.13
C GLU A 570 -7.37 -12.50 14.60
N ARG A 571 -6.79 -11.37 15.00
CA ARG A 571 -6.81 -10.92 16.39
C ARG A 571 -6.59 -9.41 16.54
N LEU A 572 -7.36 -8.77 17.42
CA LEU A 572 -7.01 -7.50 18.03
C LEU A 572 -6.28 -7.80 19.34
N GLU A 573 -4.97 -7.52 19.37
CA GLU A 573 -4.10 -7.70 20.53
C GLU A 573 -4.42 -6.64 21.60
N LEU A 574 -5.20 -7.05 22.59
CA LEU A 574 -5.59 -6.30 23.77
C LEU A 574 -5.13 -7.03 25.05
N ASP A 575 -4.03 -7.78 24.93
CA ASP A 575 -3.43 -8.67 25.93
C ASP A 575 -4.40 -9.78 26.39
N GLU A 576 -4.77 -9.82 27.68
CA GLU A 576 -5.73 -10.80 28.21
C GLU A 576 -7.16 -10.59 27.65
N ASN A 577 -7.41 -9.48 26.95
CA ASN A 577 -8.71 -9.07 26.42
C ASN A 577 -8.80 -9.17 24.89
N ASP A 578 -7.98 -10.03 24.29
CA ASP A 578 -7.94 -10.23 22.84
C ASP A 578 -9.34 -10.49 22.26
N VAL A 579 -9.63 -9.84 21.13
CA VAL A 579 -10.80 -10.14 20.29
C VAL A 579 -10.29 -10.89 19.07
N THR A 580 -10.81 -12.08 18.81
CA THR A 580 -10.33 -12.99 17.76
C THR A 580 -11.38 -13.20 16.67
N ASP A 581 -10.95 -13.81 15.56
CA ASP A 581 -11.82 -14.35 14.51
C ASP A 581 -12.77 -13.29 13.92
N ILE A 582 -12.25 -12.08 13.72
CA ILE A 582 -13.04 -10.97 13.19
C ILE A 582 -13.16 -11.14 11.69
N SER A 583 -14.39 -11.15 11.18
CA SER A 583 -14.66 -11.25 9.75
C SER A 583 -15.91 -10.46 9.37
N GLY A 584 -15.95 -9.91 8.16
CA GLY A 584 -17.13 -9.22 7.64
C GLY A 584 -16.77 -8.32 6.46
N ASP A 585 -17.65 -7.37 6.14
CA ASP A 585 -17.48 -6.44 5.03
C ASP A 585 -17.25 -5.01 5.52
N PHE A 586 -16.27 -4.32 4.90
CA PHE A 586 -16.05 -2.89 5.07
C PHE A 586 -16.48 -2.14 3.80
N CYS A 587 -17.53 -1.34 3.89
CA CYS A 587 -18.19 -0.73 2.76
C CYS A 587 -17.89 0.78 2.64
N PRO A 588 -17.90 1.34 1.41
CA PRO A 588 -17.76 2.77 1.19
C PRO A 588 -18.83 3.60 1.92
N SER A 589 -18.43 4.80 2.35
CA SER A 589 -19.32 5.83 2.90
C SER A 589 -19.35 7.07 2.00
N GLU A 590 -19.91 8.20 2.46
CA GLU A 590 -19.86 9.47 1.73
C GLU A 590 -18.44 10.06 1.62
N ALA A 591 -17.55 9.70 2.56
CA ALA A 591 -16.15 10.13 2.58
C ALA A 591 -15.24 9.09 1.90
N PRO A 592 -14.05 9.51 1.41
CA PRO A 592 -13.04 8.56 0.95
C PRO A 592 -12.70 7.55 2.04
N MET A 593 -12.68 6.27 1.68
CA MET A 593 -12.47 5.18 2.63
C MET A 593 -11.12 5.24 3.32
N ILE A 594 -10.10 5.74 2.63
CA ILE A 594 -8.80 6.05 3.22
C ILE A 594 -8.41 7.45 2.75
N SER A 595 -7.87 8.25 3.65
CA SER A 595 -7.20 9.50 3.32
C SER A 595 -5.89 9.62 4.09
N VAL A 596 -4.84 10.09 3.43
CA VAL A 596 -3.52 10.34 4.02
C VAL A 596 -3.08 11.76 3.70
N VAL A 597 -2.72 12.53 4.73
CA VAL A 597 -2.27 13.92 4.64
C VAL A 597 -1.23 14.16 5.73
N ASP A 598 -0.07 14.73 5.36
CA ASP A 598 0.99 15.11 6.29
C ASP A 598 1.41 13.99 7.28
N GLY A 599 1.42 12.74 6.80
CA GLY A 599 1.76 11.56 7.60
C GLY A 599 0.67 11.06 8.58
N ALA A 600 -0.50 11.70 8.60
CA ALA A 600 -1.69 11.20 9.29
C ALA A 600 -2.63 10.50 8.30
N TRP A 601 -3.26 9.42 8.74
CA TRP A 601 -4.23 8.66 7.97
C TRP A 601 -5.58 8.60 8.69
N ARG A 602 -6.64 8.48 7.90
CA ARG A 602 -8.02 8.29 8.36
C ARG A 602 -8.70 7.26 7.46
N ALA A 603 -9.34 6.28 8.06
CA ALA A 603 -10.19 5.31 7.40
C ALA A 603 -11.66 5.49 7.82
N ASP A 604 -12.57 5.56 6.86
CA ASP A 604 -14.00 5.77 7.08
C ASP A 604 -14.82 4.75 6.29
N GLY A 605 -15.78 4.08 6.92
CA GLY A 605 -16.66 3.18 6.20
C GLY A 605 -17.78 2.60 7.05
N ILE A 606 -18.55 1.74 6.42
CA ILE A 606 -19.69 1.04 7.03
C ILE A 606 -19.28 -0.42 7.22
N LEU A 607 -19.39 -0.93 8.44
CA LEU A 607 -19.24 -2.34 8.75
C LEU A 607 -20.56 -3.06 8.46
N SER A 608 -20.51 -4.16 7.71
CA SER A 608 -21.66 -5.04 7.47
C SER A 608 -21.31 -6.48 7.79
N ASP A 609 -22.25 -7.17 8.44
CA ASP A 609 -22.20 -8.60 8.72
C ASP A 609 -20.87 -9.01 9.39
N VAL A 610 -20.46 -8.20 10.38
CA VAL A 610 -19.23 -8.43 11.14
C VAL A 610 -19.47 -9.42 12.26
N ASP A 611 -18.71 -10.49 12.25
CA ASP A 611 -18.60 -11.47 13.32
C ASP A 611 -17.26 -11.29 14.04
N ALA A 612 -17.25 -11.49 15.36
CA ALA A 612 -16.04 -11.44 16.18
C ALA A 612 -16.24 -12.26 17.46
N ASP A 613 -15.16 -12.81 18.01
CA ASP A 613 -15.18 -13.54 19.27
C ASP A 613 -14.39 -12.80 20.35
N ALA A 614 -14.93 -12.72 21.57
CA ALA A 614 -14.27 -12.15 22.75
C ALA A 614 -14.16 -13.23 23.84
N PRO A 615 -13.14 -14.12 23.75
CA PRO A 615 -13.01 -15.26 24.65
C PRO A 615 -12.94 -14.87 26.13
N PHE A 616 -12.36 -13.71 26.45
CA PHE A 616 -12.24 -13.20 27.82
C PHE A 616 -13.59 -12.89 28.50
N LEU A 617 -14.64 -12.61 27.70
CA LEU A 617 -16.02 -12.45 28.19
C LEU A 617 -16.84 -13.76 28.06
N ALA A 618 -16.26 -14.78 27.42
CA ALA A 618 -16.97 -15.91 26.86
C ALA A 618 -18.18 -15.45 26.03
N MET A 619 -17.97 -14.49 25.12
CA MET A 619 -19.01 -13.95 24.25
C MET A 619 -18.58 -13.96 22.78
N SER A 620 -19.56 -14.16 21.91
CA SER A 620 -19.44 -14.00 20.47
C SER A 620 -20.37 -12.89 19.99
N PHE A 621 -19.87 -12.05 19.08
CA PHE A 621 -20.63 -11.02 18.39
C PHE A 621 -20.91 -11.50 16.98
N ARG A 622 -22.18 -11.44 16.57
CA ARG A 622 -22.64 -11.91 15.26
C ARG A 622 -23.46 -10.85 14.53
N ASP A 623 -23.39 -10.85 13.21
CA ASP A 623 -24.15 -9.97 12.32
C ASP A 623 -24.03 -8.47 12.67
N ALA A 624 -22.86 -8.03 13.14
CA ALA A 624 -22.67 -6.66 13.57
C ALA A 624 -22.66 -5.71 12.36
N ARG A 625 -23.41 -4.61 12.47
CA ARG A 625 -23.55 -3.57 11.43
C ARG A 625 -23.38 -2.20 12.04
N GLY A 626 -22.70 -1.30 11.34
CA GLY A 626 -22.34 -0.02 11.93
C GLY A 626 -21.49 0.89 11.05
N SER A 627 -21.12 2.06 11.57
CA SER A 627 -20.11 2.91 10.95
C SER A 627 -18.81 2.83 11.73
N LEU A 628 -17.68 2.81 11.04
CA LEU A 628 -16.34 2.84 11.62
C LEU A 628 -15.55 4.01 11.06
N THR A 629 -14.98 4.80 11.97
CA THR A 629 -13.92 5.75 11.67
C THR A 629 -12.68 5.31 12.45
N ALA A 630 -11.57 5.09 11.77
CA ALA A 630 -10.25 4.91 12.38
C ALA A 630 -9.30 6.02 11.93
N THR A 631 -8.41 6.47 12.81
CA THR A 631 -7.41 7.48 12.51
C THR A 631 -6.07 7.08 13.13
N GLY A 632 -4.98 7.42 12.46
CA GLY A 632 -3.64 7.25 12.99
C GLY A 632 -2.66 8.29 12.48
N GLY A 633 -1.57 8.50 13.21
CA GLY A 633 -0.53 9.46 12.86
C GLY A 633 0.30 9.86 14.07
N PRO A 634 1.02 11.00 14.02
CA PRO A 634 1.87 11.44 15.13
C PRO A 634 1.16 11.71 16.46
N ARG A 635 -0.17 11.81 16.44
CA ARG A 635 -1.01 12.00 17.64
C ARG A 635 -1.52 10.67 18.24
N GLY A 636 -1.05 9.53 17.71
CA GLY A 636 -1.52 8.20 18.09
C GLY A 636 -2.74 7.73 17.30
N LEU A 637 -3.35 6.65 17.79
CA LEU A 637 -4.53 6.03 17.20
C LEU A 637 -5.82 6.53 17.82
N GLY A 638 -6.85 6.59 16.98
CA GLY A 638 -8.22 6.87 17.39
C GLY A 638 -9.19 5.99 16.62
N LEU A 639 -10.25 5.56 17.28
CA LEU A 639 -11.32 4.76 16.69
C LEU A 639 -12.67 5.29 17.19
N ASP A 640 -13.65 5.36 16.31
CA ASP A 640 -15.04 5.69 16.62
C ASP A 640 -15.93 4.73 15.84
N ALA A 641 -16.54 3.78 16.54
CA ALA A 641 -17.44 2.78 15.98
C ALA A 641 -18.85 3.03 16.51
N ARG A 642 -19.83 3.13 15.61
CA ARG A 642 -21.25 3.08 15.96
C ARG A 642 -21.80 1.74 15.55
N VAL A 643 -22.30 0.98 16.50
CA VAL A 643 -22.95 -0.31 16.27
C VAL A 643 -24.45 -0.05 16.14
N ALA A 644 -24.95 -0.10 14.91
CA ALA A 644 -26.38 0.02 14.62
C ALA A 644 -27.15 -1.24 15.05
N ARG A 645 -26.48 -2.39 15.01
CA ARG A 645 -26.97 -3.68 15.50
C ARG A 645 -25.80 -4.64 15.67
N ALA A 646 -25.80 -5.45 16.72
CA ALA A 646 -24.99 -6.66 16.84
C ALA A 646 -25.77 -7.69 17.66
N ARG A 647 -25.61 -8.98 17.37
CA ARG A 647 -26.15 -10.06 18.21
C ARG A 647 -25.06 -10.55 19.14
N VAL A 648 -25.28 -10.42 20.44
CA VAL A 648 -24.37 -10.93 21.47
C VAL A 648 -24.85 -12.32 21.85
N VAL A 649 -23.96 -13.30 21.72
CA VAL A 649 -24.20 -14.73 21.96
C VAL A 649 -23.24 -15.17 23.06
N ASP A 650 -23.72 -16.00 23.98
CA ASP A 650 -22.86 -16.61 24.98
C ASP A 650 -22.06 -17.77 24.39
N ALA A 651 -20.77 -17.84 24.70
CA ALA A 651 -19.88 -18.90 24.25
C ALA A 651 -19.68 -20.01 25.30
N THR A 652 -20.36 -19.94 26.46
CA THR A 652 -20.27 -21.00 27.49
C THR A 652 -21.16 -22.21 27.17
N THR A 653 -20.86 -23.35 27.79
CA THR A 653 -21.72 -24.55 27.76
C THR A 653 -21.99 -25.04 29.18
N PRO A 654 -23.25 -25.00 29.66
CA PRO A 654 -24.43 -24.42 29.00
C PRO A 654 -24.34 -22.89 28.85
N GLU A 655 -25.15 -22.32 27.95
CA GLU A 655 -25.25 -20.86 27.78
C GLU A 655 -25.79 -20.20 29.06
N ARG A 656 -25.20 -19.10 29.53
CA ARG A 656 -25.70 -18.32 30.68
C ARG A 656 -26.89 -17.46 30.29
N PHE A 657 -26.92 -16.95 29.06
CA PHE A 657 -28.02 -16.13 28.53
C PHE A 657 -28.30 -16.49 27.07
N ASN A 658 -29.56 -16.42 26.68
CA ASN A 658 -29.93 -16.58 25.27
C ASN A 658 -29.54 -15.31 24.47
N PRO A 659 -29.34 -15.39 23.15
CA PRO A 659 -28.86 -14.25 22.37
C PRO A 659 -29.64 -12.94 22.56
N VAL A 660 -28.92 -11.83 22.69
CA VAL A 660 -29.47 -10.46 22.82
C VAL A 660 -28.96 -9.56 21.69
N THR A 661 -29.70 -8.50 21.39
CA THR A 661 -29.28 -7.46 20.44
C THR A 661 -28.63 -6.31 21.19
N ALA A 662 -27.51 -5.81 20.69
CA ALA A 662 -26.80 -4.64 21.18
C ALA A 662 -26.80 -3.52 20.14
N VAL A 663 -27.07 -2.29 20.57
CA VAL A 663 -27.00 -1.06 19.77
C VAL A 663 -26.24 -0.02 20.56
N GLY A 664 -25.27 0.69 19.97
CA GLY A 664 -24.47 1.62 20.74
C GLY A 664 -23.25 2.16 20.03
N SER A 665 -22.22 2.50 20.79
CA SER A 665 -20.96 2.98 20.24
C SER A 665 -19.76 2.59 21.10
N ALA A 666 -18.60 2.50 20.45
CA ALA A 666 -17.29 2.31 21.06
C ALA A 666 -16.31 3.33 20.51
N ARG A 667 -15.41 3.82 21.36
CA ARG A 667 -14.43 4.84 21.03
C ARG A 667 -13.07 4.50 21.66
N LEU A 668 -12.01 4.67 20.88
CA LEU A 668 -10.62 4.70 21.33
C LEU A 668 -10.08 6.12 21.20
N SER A 669 -9.54 6.66 22.28
CA SER A 669 -8.84 7.95 22.29
C SER A 669 -7.76 7.98 23.36
N ASN A 670 -6.53 8.33 22.99
CA ASN A 670 -5.39 8.37 23.91
C ASN A 670 -5.20 7.05 24.69
N GLU A 671 -5.28 5.92 23.98
CA GLU A 671 -5.18 4.57 24.56
C GLU A 671 -6.33 4.19 25.53
N ASN A 672 -7.37 5.04 25.68
CA ASN A 672 -8.55 4.71 26.44
C ASN A 672 -9.69 4.25 25.53
N TRP A 673 -10.18 3.06 25.79
CA TRP A 673 -11.38 2.49 25.20
C TRP A 673 -12.60 2.79 26.08
N THR A 674 -13.67 3.26 25.46
CA THR A 674 -14.98 3.46 26.11
C THR A 674 -16.08 2.98 25.19
N GLY A 675 -17.12 2.35 25.73
CA GLY A 675 -18.29 1.97 24.96
C GLY A 675 -19.56 1.95 25.80
N ALA A 676 -20.70 2.13 25.15
CA ALA A 676 -22.02 2.08 25.75
C ALA A 676 -22.98 1.44 24.75
N PHE A 677 -23.72 0.43 25.20
CA PHE A 677 -24.61 -0.39 24.38
C PHE A 677 -25.94 -0.61 25.09
N ASP A 678 -27.03 -0.28 24.42
CA ASP A 678 -28.38 -0.65 24.80
C ASP A 678 -28.62 -2.11 24.39
N LEU A 679 -29.13 -2.91 25.32
CA LEU A 679 -29.40 -4.33 25.15
C LEU A 679 -30.89 -4.57 25.03
N SER A 680 -31.30 -5.38 24.05
CA SER A 680 -32.70 -5.75 23.85
C SER A 680 -32.85 -7.22 23.43
N ARG A 681 -34.05 -7.77 23.64
CA ARG A 681 -34.46 -9.07 23.11
C ARG A 681 -35.80 -8.93 22.40
N GLY A 682 -35.80 -9.21 21.08
CA GLY A 682 -36.96 -8.90 20.25
C GLY A 682 -37.24 -7.39 20.28
N GLU A 683 -38.45 -7.01 20.67
CA GLU A 683 -38.86 -5.61 20.84
C GLU A 683 -38.75 -5.12 22.30
N THR A 684 -38.21 -5.95 23.22
CA THR A 684 -38.13 -5.61 24.65
C THR A 684 -36.73 -5.12 25.02
N ASP A 685 -36.65 -3.90 25.54
CA ASP A 685 -35.42 -3.34 26.11
C ASP A 685 -35.10 -4.02 27.44
N LEU A 686 -33.83 -4.40 27.62
CA LEU A 686 -33.35 -5.11 28.81
C LEU A 686 -32.55 -4.19 29.74
N GLY A 687 -31.72 -3.31 29.17
CA GLY A 687 -30.82 -2.45 29.94
C GLY A 687 -29.67 -1.91 29.12
N THR A 688 -28.66 -1.39 29.80
CA THR A 688 -27.45 -0.82 29.20
C THR A 688 -26.20 -1.53 29.69
N MET A 689 -25.19 -1.57 28.83
CA MET A 689 -23.88 -2.12 29.13
C MET A 689 -22.82 -1.08 28.79
N THR A 690 -21.98 -0.72 29.75
CA THR A 690 -20.87 0.22 29.51
C THR A 690 -19.53 -0.44 29.78
N VAL A 691 -18.58 -0.20 28.86
CA VAL A 691 -17.22 -0.73 28.92
C VAL A 691 -16.23 0.43 28.99
N THR A 692 -15.24 0.30 29.84
CA THR A 692 -14.11 1.23 29.92
C THR A 692 -12.82 0.45 30.08
N HIS A 693 -11.77 0.82 29.34
CA HIS A 693 -10.46 0.21 29.47
C HIS A 693 -9.36 1.25 29.22
N ASN A 694 -8.39 1.31 30.12
CA ASN A 694 -7.21 2.17 30.03
C ASN A 694 -6.02 1.33 29.57
N GLY A 695 -5.59 1.54 28.33
CA GLY A 695 -4.49 0.77 27.72
C GLY A 695 -3.13 0.99 28.40
N ARG A 696 -2.91 2.13 29.07
CA ARG A 696 -1.65 2.39 29.80
C ARG A 696 -1.55 1.63 31.10
N GLU A 697 -2.66 1.61 31.84
CA GLU A 697 -2.76 0.89 33.11
C GLU A 697 -3.07 -0.59 32.89
N LYS A 698 -3.43 -0.96 31.65
CA LYS A 698 -3.92 -2.28 31.25
C LYS A 698 -5.02 -2.79 32.18
N ALA A 699 -5.94 -1.89 32.52
CA ALA A 699 -7.01 -2.14 33.46
C ALA A 699 -8.33 -1.59 32.91
N GLY A 700 -9.43 -2.29 33.18
CA GLY A 700 -10.74 -1.92 32.68
C GLY A 700 -11.87 -2.56 33.47
N GLY A 701 -13.08 -2.29 33.01
CA GLY A 701 -14.28 -2.86 33.56
C GLY A 701 -15.48 -2.73 32.64
N LEU A 702 -16.45 -3.61 32.88
CA LEU A 702 -17.76 -3.68 32.26
C LEU A 702 -18.80 -3.48 33.35
N THR A 703 -19.80 -2.64 33.11
CA THR A 703 -20.99 -2.54 33.97
C THR A 703 -22.23 -2.86 33.17
N ILE A 704 -23.17 -3.55 33.82
CA ILE A 704 -24.47 -3.95 33.28
C ILE A 704 -25.52 -3.30 34.17
N ASP A 705 -26.41 -2.50 33.60
CA ASP A 705 -27.50 -1.86 34.31
C ASP A 705 -28.83 -2.17 33.61
N ALA A 706 -29.61 -3.07 34.21
CA ALA A 706 -30.94 -3.48 33.78
C ALA A 706 -31.95 -3.06 34.85
N PRO A 707 -32.41 -1.80 34.83
CA PRO A 707 -33.15 -1.22 35.96
C PRO A 707 -34.57 -1.76 36.12
N SER A 708 -35.18 -2.30 35.05
CA SER A 708 -36.49 -2.94 35.12
C SER A 708 -36.73 -3.85 33.92
N ILE A 709 -36.77 -5.16 34.17
CA ILE A 709 -37.17 -6.19 33.23
C ILE A 709 -38.56 -6.66 33.66
N ILE A 710 -39.55 -6.52 32.77
CA ILE A 710 -40.96 -6.84 33.06
C ILE A 710 -41.33 -8.14 32.36
N PHE A 711 -41.86 -9.09 33.14
CA PHE A 711 -42.41 -10.34 32.64
C PHE A 711 -43.94 -10.28 32.63
N SER A 712 -44.55 -10.76 31.54
CA SER A 712 -46.01 -10.76 31.37
C SER A 712 -46.45 -11.94 30.50
N VAL A 713 -47.68 -12.42 30.70
CA VAL A 713 -48.21 -13.57 29.94
C VAL A 713 -48.24 -13.24 28.44
N GLY A 714 -47.53 -14.03 27.63
CA GLY A 714 -47.40 -13.83 26.18
C GLY A 714 -46.36 -12.77 25.76
N GLY A 715 -45.71 -12.11 26.73
CA GLY A 715 -44.53 -11.27 26.51
C GLY A 715 -43.24 -11.98 26.92
N LEU A 716 -42.18 -11.20 27.16
CA LEU A 716 -40.89 -11.71 27.64
C LEU A 716 -41.07 -12.63 28.86
N GLN A 717 -40.50 -13.83 28.80
CA GLN A 717 -40.45 -14.77 29.93
C GLN A 717 -39.03 -14.88 30.49
N PRO A 718 -38.84 -15.33 31.74
CA PRO A 718 -37.51 -15.53 32.31
C PRO A 718 -36.66 -16.52 31.49
N GLU A 719 -37.24 -17.63 31.03
CA GLU A 719 -36.57 -18.61 30.16
C GLU A 719 -36.10 -18.03 28.82
N ASP A 720 -36.66 -16.89 28.38
CA ASP A 720 -36.16 -16.15 27.22
C ASP A 720 -34.82 -15.46 27.51
N LEU A 721 -34.52 -15.11 28.75
CA LEU A 721 -33.28 -14.43 29.09
C LEU A 721 -32.14 -15.40 29.36
N SER A 722 -32.41 -16.48 30.10
CA SER A 722 -31.40 -17.46 30.48
C SER A 722 -31.95 -18.88 30.43
N PRO A 723 -31.28 -19.82 29.74
CA PRO A 723 -31.71 -21.21 29.74
C PRO A 723 -31.45 -21.89 31.09
N VAL A 724 -30.50 -21.39 31.89
CA VAL A 724 -30.18 -21.92 33.22
C VAL A 724 -31.37 -21.78 34.19
N ILE A 725 -32.20 -20.75 34.02
CA ILE A 725 -33.34 -20.52 34.91
C ILE A 725 -34.60 -21.26 34.49
N ALA A 726 -34.66 -21.80 33.28
CA ALA A 726 -35.85 -22.44 32.72
C ALA A 726 -36.36 -23.64 33.54
N GLY A 727 -35.48 -24.32 34.30
CA GLY A 727 -35.88 -25.40 35.19
C GLY A 727 -36.30 -24.99 36.60
N PHE A 728 -36.08 -23.73 37.00
CA PHE A 728 -36.42 -23.21 38.33
C PHE A 728 -37.63 -22.26 38.27
N VAL A 729 -37.67 -21.42 37.24
CA VAL A 729 -38.69 -20.39 37.02
C VAL A 729 -39.45 -20.72 35.74
N GLY A 730 -40.57 -21.42 35.87
CA GLY A 730 -41.38 -21.86 34.75
C GLY A 730 -42.46 -20.87 34.32
N SER A 731 -42.73 -20.85 33.01
CA SER A 731 -43.81 -20.08 32.41
C SER A 731 -45.23 -20.56 32.76
N PRO A 732 -46.23 -19.65 32.71
CA PRO A 732 -46.08 -18.19 32.55
C PRO A 732 -45.57 -17.53 33.83
N ALA A 733 -44.67 -16.56 33.69
CA ALA A 733 -44.23 -15.67 34.76
C ALA A 733 -44.81 -14.26 34.58
N SER A 734 -45.09 -13.59 35.71
CA SER A 734 -45.52 -12.19 35.73
C SER A 734 -44.90 -11.44 36.88
N GLY A 735 -44.47 -10.20 36.64
CA GLY A 735 -43.77 -9.39 37.64
C GLY A 735 -42.61 -8.63 37.02
N SER A 736 -41.65 -8.24 37.86
CA SER A 736 -40.44 -7.58 37.37
C SER A 736 -39.21 -7.98 38.17
N VAL A 737 -38.05 -7.78 37.55
CA VAL A 737 -36.74 -7.88 38.21
C VAL A 737 -35.86 -6.72 37.75
N SER A 738 -34.84 -6.38 38.53
CA SER A 738 -33.78 -5.47 38.11
C SER A 738 -32.42 -6.08 38.41
N PHE A 739 -31.44 -5.84 37.55
CA PHE A 739 -30.09 -6.39 37.71
C PHE A 739 -29.03 -5.31 37.51
N ALA A 740 -28.08 -5.24 38.43
CA ALA A 740 -26.88 -4.43 38.30
C ALA A 740 -25.64 -5.32 38.42
N GLY A 741 -24.78 -5.35 37.41
CA GLY A 741 -23.59 -6.19 37.35
C GLY A 741 -22.32 -5.40 37.07
N ARG A 742 -21.18 -5.93 37.52
CA ARG A 742 -19.86 -5.36 37.24
C ARG A 742 -18.83 -6.47 37.03
N VAL A 743 -17.96 -6.27 36.06
CA VAL A 743 -16.76 -7.08 35.80
C VAL A 743 -15.58 -6.13 35.75
N ASP A 744 -14.50 -6.43 36.46
CA ASP A 744 -13.26 -5.64 36.45
C ASP A 744 -12.08 -6.57 36.10
N TRP A 745 -11.14 -6.06 35.31
CA TRP A 745 -9.93 -6.78 34.91
C TRP A 745 -8.70 -5.88 34.98
N ARG A 746 -7.53 -6.51 35.17
CA ARG A 746 -6.22 -5.86 35.19
C ARG A 746 -5.14 -6.89 34.83
N ASP A 747 -4.19 -6.48 33.99
CA ASP A 747 -3.05 -7.30 33.58
C ASP A 747 -2.32 -7.93 34.79
N GLY A 748 -2.13 -9.25 34.74
CA GLY A 748 -1.45 -10.03 35.79
C GLY A 748 -2.29 -10.30 37.05
N ALA A 749 -3.59 -10.02 37.04
CA ALA A 749 -4.52 -10.33 38.13
C ALA A 749 -5.75 -11.08 37.61
N GLU A 750 -6.28 -12.00 38.42
CA GLU A 750 -7.52 -12.69 38.07
C GLU A 750 -8.70 -11.70 38.06
N GLY A 751 -9.51 -11.74 37.00
CA GLY A 751 -10.67 -10.85 36.86
C GLY A 751 -11.71 -11.07 37.96
N THR A 752 -12.32 -9.98 38.43
CA THR A 752 -13.39 -10.04 39.44
C THR A 752 -14.72 -9.70 38.81
N SER A 753 -15.79 -10.39 39.20
CA SER A 753 -17.14 -10.07 38.75
C SER A 753 -18.13 -10.17 39.91
N GLY A 754 -19.24 -9.44 39.84
CA GLY A 754 -20.29 -9.50 40.84
C GLY A 754 -21.53 -8.78 40.37
N GLY A 755 -22.66 -8.99 41.04
CA GLY A 755 -23.90 -8.33 40.66
C GLY A 755 -24.99 -8.46 41.71
N ARG A 756 -26.04 -7.68 41.55
CA ARG A 756 -27.21 -7.67 42.41
C ARG A 756 -28.47 -7.81 41.57
N LEU A 757 -29.21 -8.88 41.78
CA LEU A 757 -30.58 -9.06 41.29
C LEU A 757 -31.54 -8.60 42.38
N THR A 758 -32.49 -7.74 42.04
CA THR A 758 -33.59 -7.35 42.93
C THR A 758 -34.89 -7.83 42.34
N ILE A 759 -35.71 -8.47 43.16
CA ILE A 759 -37.01 -9.03 42.80
C ILE A 759 -38.06 -8.28 43.62
N PRO A 760 -38.72 -7.25 43.06
CA PRO A 760 -39.79 -6.53 43.76
C PRO A 760 -41.08 -7.34 43.91
N GLY A 761 -41.25 -8.38 43.10
CA GLY A 761 -42.45 -9.23 43.07
C GLY A 761 -42.48 -10.05 41.79
N LEU A 762 -42.38 -11.37 41.92
CA LEU A 762 -42.42 -12.30 40.80
C LEU A 762 -43.37 -13.47 41.09
N ASN A 763 -44.29 -13.71 40.16
CA ASN A 763 -45.20 -14.86 40.16
C ASN A 763 -44.78 -15.80 39.04
N PHE A 764 -44.67 -17.10 39.31
CA PHE A 764 -44.23 -18.09 38.31
C PHE A 764 -44.57 -19.51 38.75
N ASN A 765 -44.39 -20.49 37.86
CA ASN A 765 -44.56 -21.90 38.19
C ASN A 765 -43.21 -22.54 38.55
N SER A 766 -43.04 -23.05 39.77
CA SER A 766 -41.85 -23.81 40.17
C SER A 766 -42.10 -25.32 40.09
N PRO A 767 -41.05 -26.17 40.14
CA PRO A 767 -41.21 -27.62 40.29
C PRO A 767 -42.03 -28.04 41.53
N ALA A 768 -42.04 -27.23 42.59
CA ALA A 768 -42.80 -27.49 43.82
C ALA A 768 -44.26 -26.99 43.76
N GLY A 769 -44.62 -26.19 42.74
CA GLY A 769 -45.94 -25.57 42.58
C GLY A 769 -45.86 -24.09 42.19
N PRO A 770 -47.00 -23.45 41.86
CA PRO A 770 -47.07 -22.01 41.59
C PRO A 770 -46.62 -21.17 42.79
N ILE A 771 -45.73 -20.20 42.54
CA ILE A 771 -45.24 -19.22 43.52
C ILE A 771 -45.89 -17.87 43.22
N THR A 772 -46.39 -17.22 44.26
CA THR A 772 -46.97 -15.87 44.21
C THR A 772 -46.17 -14.93 45.11
N GLY A 773 -45.82 -13.76 44.58
CA GLY A 773 -45.22 -12.66 45.33
C GLY A 773 -43.78 -12.91 45.77
N LEU A 774 -42.95 -13.62 44.99
CA LEU A 774 -41.54 -13.80 45.33
C LEU A 774 -40.83 -12.44 45.38
N GLN A 775 -40.16 -12.16 46.49
CA GLN A 775 -39.47 -10.90 46.77
C GLN A 775 -38.11 -11.14 47.44
N GLY A 776 -37.13 -10.29 47.11
CA GLY A 776 -35.83 -10.28 47.77
C GLY A 776 -34.70 -9.78 46.88
N THR A 777 -33.48 -9.96 47.36
CA THR A 777 -32.25 -9.57 46.66
C THR A 777 -31.28 -10.73 46.62
N VAL A 778 -30.64 -10.92 45.46
CA VAL A 778 -29.56 -11.89 45.27
C VAL A 778 -28.26 -11.15 44.94
N ASP A 779 -27.29 -11.22 45.84
CA ASP A 779 -25.94 -10.66 45.69
C ASP A 779 -24.97 -11.75 45.19
N PHE A 780 -24.59 -11.65 43.92
CA PHE A 780 -23.62 -12.53 43.26
C PHE A 780 -22.19 -12.05 43.52
N THR A 781 -21.34 -12.98 43.94
CA THR A 781 -19.89 -12.80 44.15
C THR A 781 -19.05 -13.11 42.93
N SER A 782 -19.66 -13.74 41.93
CA SER A 782 -19.09 -14.00 40.62
C SER A 782 -20.23 -14.18 39.62
N LEU A 783 -20.07 -13.66 38.39
CA LEU A 783 -20.99 -13.84 37.28
C LEU A 783 -20.52 -14.93 36.30
N ALA A 784 -19.25 -15.35 36.39
CA ALA A 784 -18.67 -16.38 35.53
C ALA A 784 -17.53 -17.12 36.28
N PRO A 785 -17.80 -18.24 36.96
CA PRO A 785 -19.09 -18.93 37.10
C PRO A 785 -20.05 -18.17 38.03
N LEU A 786 -21.36 -18.43 37.91
CA LEU A 786 -22.37 -17.75 38.73
C LEU A 786 -22.33 -18.28 40.18
N THR A 787 -21.96 -17.43 41.15
CA THR A 787 -21.94 -17.78 42.58
C THR A 787 -22.47 -16.64 43.43
N ALA A 788 -23.02 -16.96 44.60
CA ALA A 788 -23.61 -16.01 45.53
C ALA A 788 -23.25 -16.44 46.96
N GLU A 789 -22.98 -15.48 47.86
CA GLU A 789 -22.66 -15.81 49.26
C GLU A 789 -23.78 -16.65 49.90
N PRO A 790 -23.46 -17.59 50.81
CA PRO A 790 -24.46 -18.23 51.66
C PRO A 790 -25.21 -17.22 52.54
N GLY A 791 -26.43 -17.57 52.96
CA GLY A 791 -27.22 -16.78 53.92
C GLY A 791 -28.14 -15.74 53.28
N GLN A 792 -28.39 -15.83 51.98
CA GLN A 792 -29.28 -14.91 51.27
C GLN A 792 -30.73 -15.32 51.45
N VAL A 793 -31.62 -14.34 51.57
CA VAL A 793 -33.03 -14.58 51.92
C VAL A 793 -33.94 -14.21 50.74
N LEU A 794 -34.85 -15.12 50.40
CA LEU A 794 -35.98 -14.88 49.51
C LEU A 794 -37.27 -15.16 50.25
N THR A 795 -38.26 -14.30 50.04
CA THR A 795 -39.60 -14.45 50.64
C THR A 795 -40.66 -14.62 49.56
N ALA A 796 -41.74 -15.34 49.83
CA ALA A 796 -42.90 -15.40 48.95
C ALA A 796 -44.21 -15.40 49.76
N GLU A 797 -45.24 -14.76 49.21
CA GLU A 797 -46.56 -14.68 49.87
C GLU A 797 -47.23 -16.05 49.92
N ARG A 798 -47.10 -16.83 48.84
CA ARG A 798 -47.72 -18.15 48.75
C ARG A 798 -47.01 -19.10 47.80
N LEU A 799 -46.89 -20.36 48.20
CA LEU A 799 -46.53 -21.51 47.36
C LEU A 799 -47.70 -22.51 47.34
N ASP A 800 -48.31 -22.67 46.17
CA ASP A 800 -49.47 -23.55 45.96
C ASP A 800 -49.00 -24.99 45.68
N SER A 801 -48.78 -25.78 46.74
CA SER A 801 -48.39 -27.20 46.65
C SER A 801 -49.60 -28.15 46.80
N PHE A 802 -49.43 -29.34 47.39
CA PHE A 802 -50.54 -30.20 47.82
C PHE A 802 -51.44 -29.52 48.87
N ALA A 803 -50.90 -28.57 49.62
CA ALA A 803 -51.61 -27.63 50.46
C ALA A 803 -51.02 -26.22 50.29
N PRO A 804 -51.82 -25.14 50.47
CA PRO A 804 -51.31 -23.78 50.38
C PRO A 804 -50.29 -23.52 51.50
N LEU A 805 -49.07 -23.15 51.11
CA LEU A 805 -48.01 -22.71 52.02
C LEU A 805 -47.92 -21.20 51.96
N THR A 806 -47.98 -20.51 53.10
CA THR A 806 -47.90 -19.05 53.20
C THR A 806 -46.66 -18.61 53.95
N ASP A 807 -46.36 -17.31 53.92
CA ASP A 807 -45.25 -16.70 54.66
C ASP A 807 -43.92 -17.44 54.45
N VAL A 808 -43.62 -17.74 53.19
CA VAL A 808 -42.45 -18.53 52.81
C VAL A 808 -41.20 -17.68 53.00
N ASP A 809 -40.29 -18.11 53.86
CA ASP A 809 -38.97 -17.53 54.07
C ASP A 809 -37.91 -18.60 53.79
N LEU A 810 -37.06 -18.39 52.79
CA LEU A 810 -36.00 -19.33 52.39
C LEU A 810 -34.64 -18.66 52.48
N THR A 811 -33.73 -19.29 53.22
CA THR A 811 -32.31 -18.94 53.23
C THR A 811 -31.55 -19.87 52.29
N PHE A 812 -30.80 -19.31 51.35
CA PHE A 812 -30.06 -20.08 50.34
C PHE A 812 -28.63 -19.54 50.12
N GLY A 813 -27.83 -20.33 49.41
CA GLY A 813 -26.56 -19.94 48.82
C GLY A 813 -26.44 -20.53 47.41
N LEU A 814 -25.55 -19.98 46.60
CA LEU A 814 -25.37 -20.40 45.20
C LEU A 814 -23.90 -20.75 44.94
N ASP A 815 -23.65 -21.99 44.56
CA ASP A 815 -22.33 -22.46 44.15
C ASP A 815 -22.27 -22.77 42.65
N LYS A 816 -21.13 -23.28 42.16
CA LYS A 816 -20.88 -23.53 40.74
C LYS A 816 -21.74 -24.64 40.13
N SER A 817 -22.40 -25.46 40.95
CA SER A 817 -23.08 -26.70 40.55
C SER A 817 -24.49 -26.86 41.10
N ALA A 818 -24.84 -26.14 42.17
CA ALA A 818 -26.12 -26.27 42.86
C ALA A 818 -26.56 -24.96 43.55
N VAL A 819 -27.87 -24.84 43.74
CA VAL A 819 -28.49 -23.96 44.72
C VAL A 819 -28.55 -24.71 46.04
N THR A 820 -27.87 -24.24 47.08
CA THR A 820 -27.96 -24.83 48.42
C THR A 820 -29.04 -24.11 49.21
N ILE A 821 -30.14 -24.80 49.52
CA ILE A 821 -31.12 -24.33 50.50
C ILE A 821 -30.53 -24.62 51.89
N GLN A 822 -30.35 -23.59 52.69
CA GLN A 822 -29.73 -23.69 54.01
C GLN A 822 -30.76 -23.84 55.12
N GLY A 823 -31.96 -23.36 54.87
CA GLY A 823 -33.09 -23.45 55.76
C GLY A 823 -34.27 -22.72 55.17
N GLY A 824 -35.44 -22.98 55.71
CA GLY A 824 -36.62 -22.22 55.35
C GLY A 824 -37.79 -22.53 56.26
N ASP A 825 -38.58 -21.51 56.56
CA ASP A 825 -39.78 -21.58 57.37
C ASP A 825 -40.99 -21.24 56.47
N LEU A 826 -42.03 -22.07 56.53
CA LEU A 826 -43.25 -21.91 55.75
C LEU A 826 -44.45 -22.22 56.63
N ASP A 827 -45.52 -21.44 56.55
CA ASP A 827 -46.73 -21.69 57.33
C ASP A 827 -47.64 -22.70 56.60
N LEU A 828 -48.10 -23.72 57.34
CA LEU A 828 -49.06 -24.72 56.88
C LEU A 828 -50.08 -25.03 57.97
N ALA A 829 -51.37 -24.82 57.68
CA ALA A 829 -52.48 -25.29 58.53
C ALA A 829 -52.31 -24.93 60.03
N GLY A 830 -51.97 -23.67 60.32
CA GLY A 830 -51.77 -23.16 61.68
C GLY A 830 -50.48 -23.63 62.38
N GLY A 831 -49.63 -24.40 61.70
CA GLY A 831 -48.29 -24.79 62.14
C GLY A 831 -47.20 -24.32 61.16
N VAL A 832 -45.96 -24.77 61.38
CA VAL A 832 -44.78 -24.37 60.59
C VAL A 832 -44.14 -25.60 59.96
N ILE A 833 -43.74 -25.48 58.70
CA ILE A 833 -42.86 -26.39 58.00
C ILE A 833 -41.46 -25.79 58.02
N ARG A 834 -40.48 -26.58 58.46
CA ARG A 834 -39.06 -26.23 58.35
C ARG A 834 -38.35 -27.16 57.39
N VAL A 835 -37.44 -26.62 56.59
CA VAL A 835 -36.63 -27.43 55.67
C VAL A 835 -35.20 -27.50 56.17
N GLU A 836 -34.65 -28.71 56.30
CA GLU A 836 -33.23 -28.90 56.64
C GLU A 836 -32.34 -28.61 55.43
N PRO A 837 -31.05 -28.27 55.62
CA PRO A 837 -30.16 -27.95 54.52
C PRO A 837 -30.11 -29.05 53.44
N PHE A 838 -30.31 -28.68 52.18
CA PHE A 838 -30.19 -29.56 51.03
C PHE A 838 -29.72 -28.82 49.78
N ALA A 839 -29.13 -29.56 48.83
CA ALA A 839 -28.64 -29.00 47.57
C ALA A 839 -29.59 -29.36 46.41
N VAL A 840 -29.83 -28.38 45.55
CA VAL A 840 -30.57 -28.52 44.29
C VAL A 840 -29.60 -28.33 43.13
N PRO A 841 -29.15 -29.41 42.48
CA PRO A 841 -28.21 -29.32 41.36
C PRO A 841 -28.79 -28.56 40.17
N PHE A 842 -27.94 -27.84 39.43
CA PHE A 842 -28.34 -27.24 38.13
C PHE A 842 -28.57 -28.29 37.05
N ASP A 843 -27.92 -29.46 37.16
CA ASP A 843 -28.21 -30.61 36.31
C ASP A 843 -29.52 -31.26 36.75
N HIS A 844 -30.58 -30.96 36.01
CA HIS A 844 -31.93 -31.45 36.28
C HIS A 844 -32.07 -32.97 36.25
N ASN A 845 -31.08 -33.74 35.81
CA ASN A 845 -31.09 -35.20 35.87
C ASN A 845 -30.62 -35.76 37.22
N GLN A 846 -30.03 -34.93 38.08
CA GLN A 846 -29.53 -35.37 39.38
C GLN A 846 -30.66 -35.38 40.42
N PRO A 847 -30.74 -36.43 41.27
CA PRO A 847 -31.76 -36.52 42.29
C PRO A 847 -31.50 -35.49 43.40
N ILE A 848 -32.58 -34.92 43.93
CA ILE A 848 -32.56 -34.00 45.07
C ILE A 848 -32.91 -34.80 46.32
N ALA A 849 -32.20 -34.60 47.43
CA ALA A 849 -32.51 -35.27 48.70
C ALA A 849 -32.55 -34.24 49.83
N GLY A 850 -33.60 -34.26 50.66
CA GLY A 850 -33.78 -33.32 51.76
C GLY A 850 -34.67 -33.86 52.88
N VAL A 851 -34.85 -33.07 53.93
CA VAL A 851 -35.74 -33.41 55.06
C VAL A 851 -36.66 -32.24 55.34
N VAL A 852 -37.96 -32.54 55.37
CA VAL A 852 -39.00 -31.60 55.79
C VAL A 852 -39.40 -31.92 57.22
N VAL A 853 -39.43 -30.92 58.09
CA VAL A 853 -39.85 -31.02 59.49
C VAL A 853 -41.18 -30.30 59.65
N LEU A 854 -42.19 -31.00 60.15
CA LEU A 854 -43.49 -30.42 60.46
C LEU A 854 -43.54 -30.11 61.95
N GLU A 855 -43.96 -28.90 62.31
CA GLU A 855 -44.14 -28.46 63.69
C GLU A 855 -45.55 -27.93 63.91
N ASN A 856 -46.31 -28.62 64.77
CA ASN A 856 -47.65 -28.22 65.19
C ASN A 856 -48.66 -28.06 64.02
N VAL A 857 -48.55 -28.87 62.98
CA VAL A 857 -49.43 -28.80 61.79
C VAL A 857 -50.76 -29.46 62.08
N GLN A 858 -51.88 -28.76 61.86
CA GLN A 858 -53.23 -29.34 61.98
C GLN A 858 -53.57 -30.16 60.73
N LEU A 859 -53.48 -31.49 60.82
CA LEU A 859 -53.77 -32.39 59.68
C LEU A 859 -55.22 -32.27 59.20
N GLY A 860 -56.15 -31.87 60.06
CA GLY A 860 -57.54 -31.64 59.67
C GLY A 860 -57.69 -30.62 58.55
N ASP A 861 -56.95 -29.52 58.62
CA ASP A 861 -57.02 -28.45 57.62
C ASP A 861 -56.34 -28.87 56.32
N VAL A 862 -55.31 -29.73 56.40
CA VAL A 862 -54.65 -30.33 55.23
C VAL A 862 -55.59 -31.31 54.51
N VAL A 863 -56.32 -32.15 55.26
CA VAL A 863 -57.29 -33.12 54.72
C VAL A 863 -58.55 -32.42 54.19
N ALA A 864 -58.99 -31.33 54.83
CA ALA A 864 -60.09 -30.52 54.33
C ALA A 864 -59.79 -29.92 52.94
N GLY A 865 -58.53 -29.60 52.66
CA GLY A 865 -58.06 -29.12 51.36
C GLY A 865 -58.01 -30.19 50.25
N SER A 866 -58.02 -31.49 50.58
CA SER A 866 -57.86 -32.60 49.61
C SER A 866 -59.18 -33.14 49.04
N GLY A 867 -60.32 -32.52 49.37
CA GLY A 867 -61.65 -32.94 48.92
C GLY A 867 -62.21 -34.18 49.64
N LEU A 868 -61.52 -34.68 50.67
CA LEU A 868 -61.94 -35.83 51.48
C LEU A 868 -62.82 -35.47 52.68
N ASN A 869 -63.14 -34.18 52.86
CA ASN A 869 -63.84 -33.65 54.04
C ASN A 869 -65.21 -34.31 54.31
N ASP A 870 -65.89 -34.78 53.25
CA ASP A 870 -67.20 -35.42 53.37
C ASP A 870 -67.12 -36.88 53.86
N LYS A 871 -65.92 -37.47 53.91
CA LYS A 871 -65.70 -38.92 54.16
C LYS A 871 -64.76 -39.22 55.31
N VAL A 872 -63.81 -38.33 55.59
CA VAL A 872 -62.84 -38.46 56.68
C VAL A 872 -62.72 -37.12 57.41
N ALA A 873 -62.99 -37.11 58.71
CA ALA A 873 -62.74 -35.96 59.58
C ALA A 873 -61.62 -36.29 60.57
N LEU A 874 -60.58 -35.47 60.58
CA LEU A 874 -59.40 -35.64 61.42
C LEU A 874 -59.12 -34.33 62.17
N ASP A 875 -59.07 -34.38 63.49
CA ASP A 875 -58.53 -33.29 64.32
C ASP A 875 -57.27 -33.84 65.00
N ALA A 876 -56.12 -33.52 64.41
CA ALA A 876 -54.83 -34.01 64.84
C ALA A 876 -53.75 -32.97 64.54
N VAL A 877 -53.21 -32.38 65.60
CA VAL A 877 -52.00 -31.55 65.49
C VAL A 877 -50.79 -32.45 65.59
N VAL A 878 -49.98 -32.47 64.54
CA VAL A 878 -48.83 -33.37 64.42
C VAL A 878 -47.52 -32.62 64.24
N SER A 879 -46.45 -33.26 64.71
CA SER A 879 -45.08 -32.89 64.40
C SER A 879 -44.30 -34.12 63.95
N GLY A 880 -43.29 -33.93 63.13
CA GLY A 880 -42.50 -35.05 62.63
C GLY A 880 -41.49 -34.66 61.54
N ARG A 881 -40.80 -35.66 61.02
CA ARG A 881 -39.71 -35.50 60.05
C ARG A 881 -39.97 -36.40 58.86
N LEU A 882 -39.89 -35.83 57.65
CA LEU A 882 -40.14 -36.49 56.38
C LEU A 882 -38.89 -36.36 55.48
N PRO A 883 -37.96 -37.32 55.51
CA PRO A 883 -36.87 -37.39 54.55
C PRO A 883 -37.41 -37.76 53.17
N PHE A 884 -37.09 -36.96 52.16
CA PHE A 884 -37.52 -37.17 50.79
C PHE A 884 -36.33 -37.22 49.82
N THR A 885 -36.50 -37.94 48.72
CA THR A 885 -35.68 -37.85 47.53
C THR A 885 -36.58 -37.61 46.32
N TYR A 886 -36.24 -36.66 45.46
CA TYR A 886 -36.94 -36.39 44.21
C TYR A 886 -36.04 -36.78 43.02
N ASP A 887 -36.55 -37.65 42.16
CA ASP A 887 -35.94 -38.02 40.89
C ASP A 887 -36.88 -37.60 39.73
N PRO A 888 -36.37 -36.96 38.65
CA PRO A 888 -37.20 -36.52 37.53
C PRO A 888 -37.96 -37.64 36.80
N GLN A 889 -37.40 -38.86 36.77
CA GLN A 889 -38.03 -40.05 36.17
C GLN A 889 -38.82 -40.85 37.21
N GLY A 890 -38.38 -40.84 38.47
CA GLY A 890 -38.91 -41.66 39.56
C GLY A 890 -39.91 -40.98 40.50
N GLY A 891 -40.09 -39.65 40.41
CA GLY A 891 -40.96 -38.85 41.28
C GLY A 891 -40.40 -38.64 42.70
N VAL A 892 -41.25 -38.17 43.61
CA VAL A 892 -40.91 -37.98 45.02
C VAL A 892 -41.00 -39.32 45.76
N ARG A 893 -39.96 -39.66 46.52
CA ARG A 893 -39.93 -40.81 47.44
C ARG A 893 -39.65 -40.35 48.86
N ILE A 894 -40.47 -40.77 49.81
CA ILE A 894 -40.25 -40.56 51.25
C ILE A 894 -39.69 -41.85 51.84
N THR A 895 -38.62 -41.77 52.62
CA THR A 895 -38.00 -42.94 53.27
C THR A 895 -37.80 -42.68 54.75
N GLY A 896 -38.39 -43.51 55.60
CA GLY A 896 -38.29 -43.40 57.06
C GLY A 896 -39.00 -42.17 57.63
N GLY A 897 -40.07 -41.68 56.96
CA GLY A 897 -40.85 -40.56 57.45
C GLY A 897 -41.60 -40.93 58.73
N SER A 898 -41.68 -39.99 59.67
CA SER A 898 -42.43 -40.20 60.92
C SER A 898 -43.22 -38.96 61.30
N LEU A 899 -44.48 -39.16 61.69
CA LEU A 899 -45.36 -38.12 62.21
C LEU A 899 -45.95 -38.59 63.55
N GLN A 900 -46.10 -37.68 64.50
CA GLN A 900 -46.71 -37.97 65.79
C GLN A 900 -47.64 -36.84 66.20
N ALA A 901 -48.83 -37.18 66.69
CA ALA A 901 -49.72 -36.22 67.32
C ALA A 901 -49.12 -35.74 68.64
N ILE A 902 -49.05 -34.42 68.82
CA ILE A 902 -48.47 -33.79 70.01
C ILE A 902 -49.51 -33.58 71.12
N LYS A 903 -50.80 -33.75 70.79
CA LYS A 903 -51.94 -33.67 71.71
C LYS A 903 -53.00 -34.70 71.31
N PRO A 904 -53.86 -35.13 72.25
CA PRO A 904 -55.03 -35.96 71.93
C PRO A 904 -55.94 -35.29 70.91
N GLY A 905 -56.69 -36.11 70.15
CA GLY A 905 -57.56 -35.62 69.08
C GLY A 905 -58.66 -36.60 68.69
N ARG A 906 -59.27 -36.39 67.52
CA ARG A 906 -60.40 -37.20 67.02
C ARG A 906 -60.21 -37.58 65.56
N LEU A 907 -60.59 -38.81 65.23
CA LEU A 907 -60.63 -39.37 63.89
C LEU A 907 -62.03 -39.96 63.65
N SER A 908 -62.62 -39.64 62.51
CA SER A 908 -63.90 -40.19 62.06
C SER A 908 -63.75 -40.59 60.60
N ILE A 909 -63.88 -41.88 60.31
CA ILE A 909 -63.85 -42.42 58.96
C ILE A 909 -65.23 -43.02 58.66
N GLN A 910 -65.92 -42.48 57.64
CA GLN A 910 -67.19 -43.03 57.20
C GLN A 910 -67.02 -44.40 56.52
N ARG A 911 -68.02 -45.27 56.66
CA ARG A 911 -67.98 -46.64 56.13
C ARG A 911 -67.80 -46.70 54.61
N GLU A 912 -68.36 -45.72 53.91
CA GLU A 912 -68.27 -45.54 52.45
C GLU A 912 -66.84 -45.24 51.98
N ALA A 913 -65.96 -44.78 52.87
CA ALA A 913 -64.55 -44.54 52.58
C ALA A 913 -63.70 -45.84 52.64
N LEU A 914 -64.22 -46.92 53.20
CA LEU A 914 -63.47 -48.14 53.56
C LEU A 914 -63.81 -49.36 52.70
N SER A 915 -64.73 -49.24 51.72
CA SER A 915 -65.27 -50.37 50.94
C SER A 915 -64.28 -51.04 49.97
N GLY A 916 -63.04 -50.57 49.90
CA GLY A 916 -61.95 -51.15 49.08
C GLY A 916 -60.87 -51.91 49.86
N LEU A 917 -60.97 -52.00 51.20
CA LEU A 917 -59.96 -52.67 52.03
C LEU A 917 -60.24 -54.17 52.11
N GLN A 918 -59.44 -54.98 51.40
CA GLN A 918 -59.36 -56.42 51.67
C GLN A 918 -58.61 -56.64 52.98
N ALA A 919 -59.33 -57.08 54.02
CA ALA A 919 -58.70 -57.64 55.20
C ALA A 919 -58.06 -58.98 54.80
N ASP A 920 -56.73 -59.00 54.72
CA ASP A 920 -55.99 -60.22 54.41
C ASP A 920 -56.19 -61.23 55.56
N GLY A 921 -56.99 -62.27 55.29
CA GLY A 921 -57.39 -63.23 56.33
C GLY A 921 -58.71 -63.98 56.14
N GLY A 922 -59.42 -63.85 55.02
CA GLY A 922 -60.60 -64.67 54.72
C GLY A 922 -60.92 -64.72 53.24
N GLY A 923 -60.94 -65.93 52.66
CA GLY A 923 -61.17 -66.16 51.23
C GLY A 923 -62.50 -65.62 50.69
N GLU A 924 -62.55 -65.45 49.36
CA GLU A 924 -63.69 -64.91 48.59
C GLU A 924 -65.05 -65.54 48.98
N GLY A 925 -66.03 -64.69 49.29
CA GLY A 925 -67.45 -65.06 49.35
C GLY A 925 -68.14 -65.08 50.72
N VAL A 926 -67.68 -64.30 51.71
CA VAL A 926 -68.34 -64.22 53.04
C VAL A 926 -69.16 -62.92 53.18
N PRO A 927 -70.44 -62.97 53.62
CA PRO A 927 -71.23 -61.78 54.00
C PRO A 927 -70.55 -60.97 55.11
N PRO A 928 -70.84 -59.67 55.29
CA PRO A 928 -70.22 -58.85 56.33
C PRO A 928 -70.42 -59.52 57.70
N ASN A 929 -69.32 -59.87 58.36
CA ASN A 929 -69.36 -60.50 59.67
C ASN A 929 -69.48 -59.42 60.77
N THR A 930 -70.08 -59.75 61.92
CA THR A 930 -70.23 -58.82 63.07
C THR A 930 -68.91 -58.21 63.55
N VAL A 931 -67.79 -58.89 63.35
CA VAL A 931 -66.46 -58.41 63.75
C VAL A 931 -66.01 -57.24 62.87
N GLN A 932 -66.26 -57.32 61.56
CA GLN A 932 -65.96 -56.27 60.59
C GLN A 932 -66.86 -55.05 60.83
N ASP A 933 -68.15 -55.26 61.16
CA ASP A 933 -69.08 -54.16 61.48
C ASP A 933 -68.71 -53.41 62.76
N LEU A 934 -68.19 -54.11 63.79
CA LEU A 934 -67.68 -53.48 65.02
C LEU A 934 -66.36 -52.72 64.76
N ALA A 935 -65.48 -53.25 63.90
CA ALA A 935 -64.25 -52.56 63.49
C ALA A 935 -64.55 -51.26 62.72
N TYR A 936 -65.58 -51.25 61.86
CA TYR A 936 -66.03 -50.02 61.19
C TYR A 936 -66.57 -48.98 62.18
N GLN A 937 -67.42 -49.39 63.12
CA GLN A 937 -67.94 -48.46 64.15
C GLN A 937 -66.83 -47.89 65.03
N ALA A 938 -65.80 -48.70 65.33
CA ALA A 938 -64.63 -48.25 66.08
C ALA A 938 -63.91 -47.07 65.39
N MET A 939 -63.87 -47.06 64.05
CA MET A 939 -63.23 -46.02 63.24
C MET A 939 -64.14 -44.82 62.92
N GLU A 940 -65.46 -44.97 63.07
CA GLU A 940 -66.44 -43.93 62.73
C GLU A 940 -66.42 -42.76 63.72
N ASN A 941 -66.13 -43.01 65.00
CA ASN A 941 -66.01 -41.97 66.03
C ASN A 941 -64.91 -42.34 67.03
N LEU A 942 -63.65 -42.15 66.65
CA LEU A 942 -62.48 -42.50 67.44
C LEU A 942 -61.87 -41.25 68.08
N SER A 943 -61.76 -41.23 69.41
CA SER A 943 -60.89 -40.27 70.11
C SER A 943 -59.56 -40.95 70.42
N PHE A 944 -58.44 -40.36 69.99
CA PHE A 944 -57.11 -40.93 70.23
C PHE A 944 -56.34 -40.15 71.29
N ASP A 945 -55.59 -40.87 72.12
CA ASP A 945 -54.62 -40.32 73.06
C ASP A 945 -53.20 -40.35 72.46
N ILE A 946 -52.91 -41.36 71.62
CA ILE A 946 -51.66 -41.49 70.87
C ILE A 946 -52.00 -41.76 69.40
N LEU A 947 -51.45 -40.95 68.52
CA LEU A 947 -51.46 -41.16 67.08
C LEU A 947 -50.03 -41.00 66.57
N SER A 948 -49.47 -42.03 65.96
CA SER A 948 -48.24 -41.93 65.18
C SER A 948 -48.43 -42.53 63.80
N ALA A 949 -47.65 -42.06 62.83
CA ALA A 949 -47.66 -42.53 61.47
C ALA A 949 -46.24 -42.70 60.97
N GLU A 950 -45.94 -43.86 60.39
CA GLU A 950 -44.73 -44.06 59.60
C GLU A 950 -45.08 -43.88 58.12
N VAL A 951 -44.30 -43.06 57.42
CA VAL A 951 -44.56 -42.65 56.03
C VAL A 951 -43.41 -43.12 55.14
N ASN A 952 -43.70 -44.02 54.21
CA ASN A 952 -42.71 -44.60 53.30
C ASN A 952 -43.26 -44.72 51.87
N SER A 953 -42.44 -44.45 50.87
CA SER A 953 -42.80 -44.71 49.47
C SER A 953 -42.55 -46.17 49.09
N LEU A 954 -43.62 -46.84 48.67
CA LEU A 954 -43.68 -48.19 48.15
C LEU A 954 -43.45 -48.23 46.62
N ASP A 955 -43.35 -49.44 46.07
CA ASP A 955 -43.20 -49.65 44.62
C ASP A 955 -44.38 -49.05 43.82
N GLN A 956 -44.07 -48.63 42.58
CA GLN A 956 -44.96 -47.86 41.69
C GLN A 956 -45.36 -46.47 42.22
N GLY A 957 -44.60 -45.93 43.19
CA GLY A 957 -44.78 -44.57 43.74
C GLY A 957 -46.06 -44.39 44.54
N ARG A 958 -46.48 -45.45 45.22
CA ARG A 958 -47.51 -45.38 46.26
C ARG A 958 -46.88 -44.94 47.57
N LEU A 959 -47.55 -44.08 48.32
CA LEU A 959 -47.18 -43.71 49.68
C LEU A 959 -47.87 -44.67 50.65
N GLY A 960 -47.09 -45.51 51.34
CA GLY A 960 -47.56 -46.29 52.47
C GLY A 960 -47.52 -45.43 53.73
N ILE A 961 -48.67 -45.31 54.39
CA ILE A 961 -48.79 -44.69 55.70
C ILE A 961 -49.29 -45.73 56.69
N LEU A 962 -48.42 -46.07 57.64
CA LEU A 962 -48.71 -47.01 58.72
C LEU A 962 -49.08 -46.21 59.97
N PHE A 963 -50.37 -46.03 60.21
CA PHE A 963 -50.86 -45.38 61.42
C PHE A 963 -50.88 -46.36 62.58
N ARG A 964 -50.42 -45.91 63.75
CA ARG A 964 -50.62 -46.58 65.03
C ARG A 964 -51.47 -45.66 65.90
N ILE A 965 -52.66 -46.13 66.23
CA ILE A 965 -53.69 -45.34 66.88
C ILE A 965 -54.05 -46.05 68.18
N ARG A 966 -53.86 -45.36 69.31
CA ARG A 966 -54.38 -45.79 70.60
C ARG A 966 -55.38 -44.78 71.12
N GLY A 967 -56.59 -45.25 71.38
CA GLY A 967 -57.70 -44.40 71.76
C GLY A 967 -58.90 -45.18 72.25
N ARG A 968 -60.07 -44.58 72.10
CA ARG A 968 -61.35 -45.14 72.50
C ARG A 968 -62.47 -44.72 71.57
N HIS A 969 -63.49 -45.56 71.47
CA HIS A 969 -64.72 -45.21 70.76
C HIS A 969 -65.49 -44.13 71.54
N ASP A 970 -65.66 -42.95 70.94
CA ASP A 970 -66.27 -41.76 71.57
C ASP A 970 -67.40 -41.19 70.68
N PRO A 971 -68.53 -41.91 70.54
CA PRO A 971 -69.65 -41.49 69.71
C PRO A 971 -70.37 -40.30 70.34
N PRO A 972 -71.02 -39.43 69.53
CA PRO A 972 -71.70 -38.22 70.03
C PRO A 972 -72.85 -38.50 71.01
N THR A 973 -73.41 -39.72 70.98
CA THR A 973 -74.38 -40.21 71.95
C THR A 973 -73.87 -41.50 72.59
N HIS A 974 -73.91 -41.59 73.93
CA HIS A 974 -73.43 -42.75 74.68
C HIS A 974 -74.17 -44.05 74.30
N GLN A 975 -73.42 -45.10 73.96
CA GLN A 975 -73.95 -46.40 73.50
C GLN A 975 -73.57 -47.52 74.48
N GLU A 976 -74.49 -48.46 74.72
CA GLU A 976 -74.27 -49.66 75.55
C GLU A 976 -74.66 -50.92 74.77
N LEU A 977 -73.80 -51.94 74.75
CA LEU A 977 -74.10 -53.23 74.13
C LEU A 977 -74.91 -54.11 75.10
N ARG A 978 -76.17 -54.39 74.78
CA ARG A 978 -77.05 -55.28 75.55
C ARG A 978 -77.42 -56.51 74.71
N ILE A 979 -76.90 -57.68 75.06
CA ILE A 979 -77.22 -58.96 74.39
C ILE A 979 -78.10 -59.82 75.32
N PRO A 980 -79.34 -60.16 74.94
CA PRO A 980 -80.17 -61.09 75.71
C PRO A 980 -79.57 -62.51 75.69
N ILE A 981 -79.61 -63.21 76.83
CA ILE A 981 -78.95 -64.52 77.05
C ILE A 981 -79.36 -65.58 76.01
N SER A 982 -80.61 -65.53 75.53
CA SER A 982 -81.12 -66.45 74.49
C SER A 982 -80.33 -66.35 73.18
N GLU A 983 -79.94 -65.14 72.78
CA GLU A 983 -79.20 -64.91 71.53
C GLU A 983 -77.70 -65.22 71.67
N PHE A 984 -77.13 -65.01 72.85
CA PHE A 984 -75.73 -65.39 73.14
C PHE A 984 -75.52 -66.92 72.98
N ILE A 985 -76.54 -67.71 73.36
CA ILE A 985 -76.52 -69.18 73.24
C ILE A 985 -76.77 -69.64 71.80
N SER A 986 -77.73 -69.03 71.07
CA SER A 986 -78.06 -69.41 69.68
C SER A 986 -77.01 -68.98 68.66
N ARG A 987 -76.07 -68.09 69.05
CA ARG A 987 -75.13 -67.40 68.17
C ARG A 987 -75.81 -66.53 67.10
N GLU A 988 -77.12 -66.27 67.18
CA GLU A 988 -77.84 -65.38 66.25
C GLU A 988 -77.37 -63.93 66.34
N PHE A 989 -76.79 -63.51 67.48
CA PHE A 989 -76.22 -62.18 67.62
C PHE A 989 -75.11 -61.87 66.59
N LEU A 990 -74.49 -62.89 66.00
CA LEU A 990 -73.47 -62.76 64.94
C LEU A 990 -74.04 -62.33 63.58
N ASN A 991 -75.36 -62.34 63.41
CA ASN A 991 -76.05 -62.00 62.15
C ASN A 991 -76.75 -60.64 62.18
N ARG A 992 -76.56 -59.82 63.23
CA ARG A 992 -77.14 -58.47 63.35
C ARG A 992 -76.08 -57.42 63.63
N GLN A 993 -76.34 -56.18 63.24
CA GLN A 993 -75.50 -55.05 63.62
C GLN A 993 -75.59 -54.80 65.13
N LEU A 994 -74.43 -54.79 65.80
CA LEU A 994 -74.30 -54.52 67.23
C LEU A 994 -73.64 -53.15 67.41
N PRO A 995 -74.19 -52.26 68.26
CA PRO A 995 -73.55 -50.99 68.59
C PRO A 995 -72.30 -51.24 69.44
N LEU A 996 -71.19 -50.61 69.08
CA LEU A 996 -69.96 -50.63 69.87
C LEU A 996 -70.13 -49.75 71.13
N PRO A 997 -69.89 -50.26 72.36
CA PRO A 997 -70.02 -49.46 73.57
C PRO A 997 -69.10 -48.24 73.58
N SER A 998 -69.61 -47.12 74.08
CA SER A 998 -68.79 -45.94 74.35
C SER A 998 -67.66 -46.27 75.33
N GLY A 999 -66.47 -45.72 75.09
CA GLY A 999 -65.28 -45.95 75.91
C GLY A 999 -64.56 -47.27 75.65
N THR A 1000 -64.94 -48.04 74.62
CA THR A 1000 -64.21 -49.24 74.20
C THR A 1000 -62.80 -48.84 73.77
N GLU A 1001 -61.76 -49.41 74.41
CA GLU A 1001 -60.36 -49.18 74.05
C GLU A 1001 -60.05 -49.72 72.65
N ILE A 1002 -59.37 -48.92 71.85
CA ILE A 1002 -58.97 -49.23 70.48
C ILE A 1002 -57.46 -49.10 70.41
N ASP A 1003 -56.77 -50.19 70.12
CA ASP A 1003 -55.36 -50.20 69.71
C ASP A 1003 -55.32 -50.79 68.30
N LEU A 1004 -55.13 -49.92 67.31
CA LEU A 1004 -55.27 -50.25 65.90
C LEU A 1004 -54.03 -49.81 65.12
N THR A 1005 -53.54 -50.73 64.30
CA THR A 1005 -52.57 -50.41 63.26
C THR A 1005 -53.31 -50.36 61.93
N LEU A 1006 -53.36 -49.18 61.32
CA LEU A 1006 -54.00 -48.97 60.02
C LEU A 1006 -52.91 -48.83 58.96
N ASP A 1007 -52.80 -49.82 58.08
CA ASP A 1007 -51.98 -49.73 56.88
C ASP A 1007 -52.82 -49.12 55.77
N THR A 1008 -52.43 -47.92 55.34
CA THR A 1008 -53.09 -47.22 54.23
C THR A 1008 -52.08 -46.98 53.13
N THR A 1009 -52.52 -47.11 51.89
CA THR A 1009 -51.70 -46.76 50.73
C THR A 1009 -52.41 -45.69 49.92
N ILE A 1010 -51.69 -44.63 49.56
CA ILE A 1010 -52.16 -43.55 48.72
C ILE A 1010 -51.35 -43.57 47.43
N ASN A 1011 -51.98 -43.46 46.26
CA ASN A 1011 -51.24 -43.36 45.00
C ASN A 1011 -50.69 -41.94 44.84
N LEU A 1012 -49.49 -41.70 45.37
CA LEU A 1012 -48.85 -40.38 45.36
C LEU A 1012 -48.54 -39.94 43.93
N ASN A 1013 -48.13 -40.86 43.06
CA ASN A 1013 -47.85 -40.57 41.65
C ASN A 1013 -49.09 -40.13 40.87
N GLU A 1014 -50.26 -40.69 41.15
CA GLU A 1014 -51.53 -40.26 40.53
C GLU A 1014 -51.95 -38.88 41.04
N LEU A 1015 -51.82 -38.63 42.35
CA LEU A 1015 -52.14 -37.34 42.95
C LEU A 1015 -51.20 -36.21 42.48
N ILE A 1016 -49.91 -36.51 42.37
CA ILE A 1016 -48.92 -35.61 41.75
C ILE A 1016 -49.18 -35.49 40.25
N GLY A 1017 -49.52 -36.58 39.56
CA GLY A 1017 -49.84 -36.60 38.13
C GLY A 1017 -51.02 -35.68 37.78
N ASP A 1018 -52.10 -35.75 38.55
CA ASP A 1018 -53.30 -34.91 38.44
C ASP A 1018 -52.98 -33.44 38.75
N LEU A 1019 -52.16 -33.18 39.78
CA LEU A 1019 -51.69 -31.83 40.10
C LEU A 1019 -50.79 -31.27 39.00
N MET A 1020 -49.91 -32.10 38.43
CA MET A 1020 -49.06 -31.74 37.29
C MET A 1020 -49.89 -31.52 36.02
N GLU A 1021 -50.98 -32.26 35.82
CA GLU A 1021 -51.95 -32.01 34.75
C GLU A 1021 -52.70 -30.70 34.94
N LEU A 1022 -53.16 -30.42 36.16
CA LEU A 1022 -53.80 -29.15 36.51
C LEU A 1022 -52.83 -27.97 36.31
N ASN A 1023 -51.58 -28.12 36.72
CA ASN A 1023 -50.54 -27.12 36.53
C ASN A 1023 -50.16 -26.97 35.03
N ARG A 1024 -50.13 -28.07 34.26
CA ARG A 1024 -49.96 -28.03 32.80
C ARG A 1024 -51.10 -27.29 32.10
N ALA A 1025 -52.34 -27.53 32.51
CA ALA A 1025 -53.52 -26.85 32.00
C ALA A 1025 -53.49 -25.34 32.33
N ARG A 1026 -53.08 -24.97 33.56
CA ARG A 1026 -52.87 -23.57 33.96
C ARG A 1026 -51.72 -22.90 33.21
N ALA A 1027 -50.67 -23.66 32.87
CA ALA A 1027 -49.52 -23.20 32.09
C ALA A 1027 -49.74 -23.21 30.57
N GLY A 1028 -50.94 -23.59 30.09
CA GLY A 1028 -51.26 -23.64 28.66
C GLY A 1028 -50.49 -24.70 27.86
N LYS A 1029 -49.89 -25.70 28.51
CA LYS A 1029 -49.11 -26.76 27.86
C LYS A 1029 -50.04 -27.93 27.43
N PRO A 1030 -49.91 -28.48 26.21
CA PRO A 1030 -50.74 -29.59 25.76
C PRO A 1030 -50.48 -30.87 26.57
N THR A 1031 -51.53 -31.66 26.79
CA THR A 1031 -51.46 -32.95 27.46
C THR A 1031 -50.57 -33.91 26.66
N PRO A 1032 -49.55 -34.56 27.24
CA PRO A 1032 -48.76 -35.56 26.53
C PRO A 1032 -49.66 -36.71 26.07
N THR A 1033 -49.56 -37.10 24.80
CA THR A 1033 -50.11 -38.37 24.34
C THR A 1033 -49.42 -39.51 25.09
N PRO A 1034 -50.15 -40.44 25.72
CA PRO A 1034 -49.55 -41.52 26.47
C PRO A 1034 -48.65 -42.36 25.56
N TYR A 1035 -47.41 -42.60 26.01
CA TYR A 1035 -46.53 -43.59 25.41
C TYR A 1035 -47.20 -44.96 25.54
N VAL A 1036 -47.67 -45.50 24.42
CA VAL A 1036 -47.95 -46.94 24.29
C VAL A 1036 -46.60 -47.62 24.12
N THR A 1037 -46.02 -48.11 25.20
CA THR A 1037 -44.96 -49.12 25.12
C THR A 1037 -45.56 -50.45 24.67
N PRO A 1038 -44.93 -51.20 23.75
CA PRO A 1038 -45.32 -52.59 23.44
C PRO A 1038 -45.09 -53.54 24.62
#